data_AF-A0A813DEA5-F1
#
_entry.id   AF-A0A813DEA5-F1
#
_cell.length_a   1.000
_cell.length_b   1.000
_cell.length_c   1.000
_cell.angle_alpha   90.00
_cell.angle_beta   90.00
_cell.angle_gamma   90.00
#
_symmetry.space_group_name_H-M   'P 1'
#
loop_
_entity.id
_entity.type
_entity.pdbx_description
1 polymer ?
#
loop_
_entity_poly.entity_id
_entity_poly.type
_entity_poly.pdbx_seq_one_letter_code
_entity_poly.pdbx_strand_id
1 'polypeptide(L)'
;MGKLDLPLLHVEESENKSLTRFRCEGGDFLAPFVAVALSLPVTIGAVGVAVAGNDDLKPFFCVLLSQGLLSLAMSAFCYSRYSQFPTCSNVDFLTAAFFGRFANLMHGRVPSHLLLVHMLVAQGLFTMLVGLVSWAIASLDILWVMRFLPYPVITGFNCAGALMIMNGGLSLGTGKNLVQFLGHATWIIDPMTPTPSWGNEYAKFAATLLGAAVFYGLGRTKVNGAAKLPIGFGIVSACFYAFTKWCGITHAELELRGFFLENISGDPWYAGFVELAGKGSQINWWFWVETEVLMLVLPYTVLISFSLILFLANLHEVLPPHVAEGARYNFTEEIRTQGKFNVFVGLFCGIPMCSSLKFWLVIKQAGSKTRIWVLNMGVALLMLFICPDLRLCLSVVPKCAFSGLVVCIGLDFFVNMFTESRRRIAASEWRFAAVTTVVTFFNIFAGLLLGILLAAFFFLVEYSSMTGIIRKATLADVRSFAVQTPEHATLLHKRGGDVAVFWCSGYIFFGTASTIVQDIDDYLDTFPNVQAIILDFEFVPAVDASGVSALMGFASRCLKKSPPVSVCCCGMTRRLHGSMTVAVKEWKLEDERVMLNQRRIEGALGWAEQLLIKAYFHESPANLSRASSNPHPVPFTGTETASKAMLFLLHGLVPDAVEGDIEAFVQQLAPSLEIVQYKVGGTLFREGAGAKSLHFVLSGSVKLSKVISETEVFKMGRYHLNEEKGDKFVFEQRTEVELKCVPAGGWLGSLEFCATASMSRTPCCVVSARAGEQGACSLRVPFHCLRDAKHEHPAVWCAVLEHVSFLAGLESLELLGSTRMLPYRTSSDATFLACAEASPTGGPAAAPVGQSAIPYEL
;
A
#
# COMPACT_ATOMS: atom_id res chain seq x y z
N MET A 1 -12.22 12.79 -24.09
CA MET A 1 -13.03 12.03 -23.12
C MET A 1 -12.53 12.15 -21.67
N GLY A 2 -11.53 12.99 -21.35
CA GLY A 2 -10.89 13.06 -20.02
C GLY A 2 -11.57 13.78 -18.83
N LYS A 3 -12.85 14.13 -18.89
CA LYS A 3 -13.62 14.55 -17.71
C LYS A 3 -15.08 14.17 -17.90
N LEU A 4 -15.41 12.94 -17.56
CA LEU A 4 -16.76 12.59 -17.14
C LEU A 4 -16.72 12.63 -15.61
N ASP A 5 -17.12 13.77 -15.05
CA ASP A 5 -17.66 13.76 -13.69
C ASP A 5 -18.80 12.75 -13.72
N LEU A 6 -18.57 11.55 -13.18
CA LEU A 6 -19.61 10.56 -12.98
C LEU A 6 -20.40 11.07 -11.77
N PRO A 7 -21.61 11.63 -11.94
CA PRO A 7 -22.48 11.82 -10.78
C PRO A 7 -22.68 10.44 -10.17
N LEU A 8 -22.56 10.35 -8.83
CA LEU A 8 -22.87 9.18 -8.03
C LEU A 8 -24.19 8.57 -8.52
N LEU A 9 -24.11 7.52 -9.32
CA LEU A 9 -25.26 6.77 -9.78
C LEU A 9 -25.76 5.95 -8.59
N HIS A 10 -26.73 6.51 -7.85
CA HIS A 10 -27.56 5.72 -6.95
C HIS A 10 -28.31 4.69 -7.80
N VAL A 11 -27.80 3.46 -7.83
CA VAL A 11 -28.50 2.31 -8.39
C VAL A 11 -29.41 1.78 -7.29
N GLU A 12 -30.71 2.10 -7.35
CA GLU A 12 -31.70 1.55 -6.44
C GLU A 12 -31.84 0.02 -6.65
N GLU A 13 -32.07 -0.73 -5.56
CA GLU A 13 -32.31 -2.18 -5.55
C GLU A 13 -33.43 -2.64 -6.50
N SER A 14 -34.33 -1.73 -6.91
CA SER A 14 -35.41 -1.98 -7.86
C SER A 14 -34.94 -2.14 -9.33
N GLU A 15 -33.75 -1.60 -9.70
CA GLU A 15 -33.19 -1.67 -11.06
C GLU A 15 -32.63 -3.06 -11.42
N ASN A 16 -32.36 -3.93 -10.43
CA ASN A 16 -31.81 -5.26 -10.70
C ASN A 16 -32.82 -6.17 -11.47
N LYS A 17 -34.12 -5.86 -11.38
CA LYS A 17 -35.19 -6.57 -12.12
C LYS A 17 -35.40 -6.04 -13.55
N SER A 18 -34.90 -4.86 -13.91
CA SER A 18 -35.05 -4.29 -15.27
C SER A 18 -33.95 -4.72 -16.23
N LEU A 19 -32.76 -5.06 -15.71
CA LEU A 19 -31.61 -5.56 -16.49
C LEU A 19 -31.83 -6.91 -17.17
N THR A 20 -32.89 -7.65 -16.82
CA THR A 20 -33.24 -8.97 -17.40
C THR A 20 -34.45 -8.93 -18.32
N ARG A 21 -35.13 -7.78 -18.47
CA ARG A 21 -36.34 -7.65 -19.30
C ARG A 21 -36.01 -7.09 -20.69
N PHE A 22 -36.49 -7.77 -21.73
CA PHE A 22 -36.54 -7.24 -23.10
C PHE A 22 -37.75 -6.32 -23.27
N ARG A 23 -37.72 -5.13 -22.67
CA ARG A 23 -38.77 -4.11 -22.86
C ARG A 23 -38.13 -2.87 -23.48
N CYS A 24 -38.50 -2.56 -24.72
CA CYS A 24 -37.88 -1.46 -25.45
C CYS A 24 -38.37 -0.11 -24.90
N GLU A 25 -37.45 0.73 -24.42
CA GLU A 25 -37.71 2.15 -24.11
C GLU A 25 -37.07 3.06 -25.17
N GLY A 26 -37.51 4.32 -25.28
CA GLY A 26 -37.06 5.23 -26.34
C GLY A 26 -35.54 5.41 -26.45
N GLY A 27 -34.80 5.34 -25.34
CA GLY A 27 -33.33 5.42 -25.33
C GLY A 27 -32.63 4.18 -25.89
N ASP A 28 -33.28 3.01 -25.89
CA ASP A 28 -32.72 1.76 -26.42
C ASP A 28 -32.69 1.72 -27.96
N PHE A 29 -33.39 2.65 -28.64
CA PHE A 29 -33.37 2.77 -30.10
C PHE A 29 -32.15 3.55 -30.60
N LEU A 30 -31.69 4.56 -29.86
CA LEU A 30 -30.54 5.39 -30.24
C LEU A 30 -29.21 4.71 -29.85
N ALA A 31 -29.20 3.96 -28.76
CA ALA A 31 -28.03 3.28 -28.21
C ALA A 31 -27.24 2.40 -29.20
N PRO A 32 -27.87 1.60 -30.08
CA PRO A 32 -27.16 0.80 -31.09
C PRO A 32 -26.32 1.66 -32.04
N PHE A 33 -26.86 2.78 -32.51
CA PHE A 33 -26.16 3.68 -33.43
C PHE A 33 -24.96 4.34 -32.75
N VAL A 34 -25.11 4.76 -31.50
CA VAL A 34 -24.03 5.34 -30.68
C VAL A 34 -22.95 4.28 -30.43
N ALA A 35 -23.35 3.05 -30.12
CA ALA A 35 -22.44 1.94 -29.87
C ALA A 35 -21.62 1.58 -31.11
N VAL A 36 -22.26 1.47 -32.28
CA VAL A 36 -21.58 1.27 -33.57
C VAL A 36 -20.64 2.43 -33.89
N ALA A 37 -21.07 3.67 -33.66
CA ALA A 37 -20.22 4.84 -33.88
C ALA A 37 -18.99 4.89 -32.96
N LEU A 38 -19.06 4.30 -31.76
CA LEU A 38 -17.94 4.18 -30.82
C LEU A 38 -16.97 3.06 -31.21
N SER A 39 -17.46 1.93 -31.70
CA SER A 39 -16.65 0.73 -31.96
C SER A 39 -16.05 0.67 -33.36
N LEU A 40 -16.75 1.24 -34.35
CA LEU A 40 -16.32 1.25 -35.76
C LEU A 40 -14.94 1.92 -35.95
N PRO A 41 -14.65 3.10 -35.39
CA PRO A 41 -13.34 3.74 -35.57
C PRO A 41 -12.19 2.93 -34.96
N VAL A 42 -12.42 2.29 -33.81
CA VAL A 42 -11.40 1.45 -33.15
C VAL A 42 -11.11 0.20 -33.99
N THR A 43 -12.15 -0.41 -34.56
CA THR A 43 -12.00 -1.56 -35.45
C THR A 43 -11.27 -1.19 -36.74
N ILE A 44 -11.64 -0.07 -37.37
CA ILE A 44 -10.95 0.50 -38.53
C ILE A 44 -9.48 0.78 -38.21
N GLY A 45 -9.19 1.37 -37.05
CA GLY A 45 -7.83 1.62 -36.59
C GLY A 45 -7.02 0.33 -36.42
N ALA A 46 -7.61 -0.71 -35.83
CA ALA A 46 -6.94 -1.99 -35.62
C ALA A 46 -6.56 -2.68 -36.93
N VAL A 47 -7.47 -2.66 -37.91
CA VAL A 47 -7.24 -3.20 -39.26
C VAL A 47 -6.24 -2.35 -40.04
N GLY A 48 -6.31 -1.01 -39.88
CA GLY A 48 -5.36 -0.08 -40.48
C GLY A 48 -3.91 -0.37 -40.06
N VAL A 49 -3.67 -0.70 -38.78
CA VAL A 49 -2.34 -1.10 -38.30
C VAL A 49 -1.87 -2.42 -38.91
N ALA A 50 -2.77 -3.39 -39.10
CA ALA A 50 -2.44 -4.65 -39.75
C ALA A 50 -1.97 -4.43 -41.19
N VAL A 51 -2.73 -3.64 -41.95
CA VAL A 51 -2.42 -3.29 -43.35
C VAL A 51 -1.16 -2.43 -43.46
N ALA A 52 -0.92 -1.53 -42.52
CA ALA A 52 0.32 -0.75 -42.47
C ALA A 52 1.57 -1.61 -42.22
N GLY A 53 1.40 -2.83 -41.71
CA GLY A 53 2.47 -3.80 -41.52
C GLY A 53 2.87 -4.54 -42.80
N ASN A 54 2.03 -4.56 -43.83
CA ASN A 54 2.39 -5.17 -45.12
C ASN A 54 1.58 -4.52 -46.23
N ASP A 55 2.25 -3.78 -47.11
CA ASP A 55 1.59 -3.04 -48.19
C ASP A 55 0.78 -3.95 -49.13
N ASP A 56 1.14 -5.24 -49.23
CA ASP A 56 0.41 -6.25 -50.01
C ASP A 56 -0.99 -6.58 -49.44
N LEU A 57 -1.26 -6.20 -48.17
CA LEU A 57 -2.58 -6.35 -47.54
C LEU A 57 -3.54 -5.19 -47.83
N LYS A 58 -3.08 -4.08 -48.41
CA LYS A 58 -3.93 -2.91 -48.73
C LYS A 58 -5.19 -3.26 -49.53
N PRO A 59 -5.14 -4.11 -50.58
CA PRO A 59 -6.32 -4.49 -51.34
C PRO A 59 -7.38 -5.21 -50.49
N PHE A 60 -6.94 -5.88 -49.42
CA PHE A 60 -7.79 -6.69 -48.55
C PHE A 60 -8.31 -5.94 -47.32
N PHE A 61 -8.06 -4.63 -47.21
CA PHE A 61 -8.49 -3.82 -46.06
C PHE A 61 -9.98 -4.01 -45.73
N CYS A 62 -10.86 -4.00 -46.74
CA CYS A 62 -12.30 -4.14 -46.53
C CYS A 62 -12.70 -5.54 -46.05
N VAL A 63 -12.02 -6.59 -46.52
CA VAL A 63 -12.27 -7.97 -46.04
C VAL A 63 -11.80 -8.11 -44.58
N LEU A 64 -10.65 -7.55 -44.23
CA LEU A 64 -10.18 -7.57 -42.84
C LEU A 64 -11.07 -6.73 -41.90
N LEU A 65 -11.58 -5.59 -42.39
CA LEU A 65 -12.56 -4.77 -41.68
C LEU A 65 -13.88 -5.52 -41.48
N SER A 66 -14.36 -6.24 -42.48
CA SER A 66 -15.61 -7.00 -42.35
C SER A 66 -15.51 -8.09 -41.27
N GLN A 67 -14.36 -8.73 -41.11
CA GLN A 67 -14.13 -9.72 -40.04
C GLN A 67 -14.16 -9.09 -38.65
N GLY A 68 -13.59 -7.90 -38.49
CA GLY A 68 -13.66 -7.14 -37.24
C GLY A 68 -15.09 -6.77 -36.88
N LEU A 69 -15.88 -6.28 -37.85
CA LEU A 69 -17.28 -5.93 -37.64
C LEU A 69 -18.17 -7.15 -37.40
N LEU A 70 -17.90 -8.27 -38.06
CA LEU A 70 -18.57 -9.54 -37.81
C LEU A 70 -18.30 -10.03 -36.38
N SER A 71 -17.05 -9.97 -35.93
CA SER A 71 -16.68 -10.31 -34.54
C SER A 71 -17.45 -9.47 -33.53
N LEU A 72 -17.63 -8.18 -33.83
CA LEU A 72 -18.39 -7.24 -33.02
C LEU A 72 -19.90 -7.52 -33.02
N ALA A 73 -20.46 -7.94 -34.15
CA ALA A 73 -21.84 -8.42 -34.23
C ALA A 73 -22.04 -9.68 -33.38
N MET A 74 -21.16 -10.68 -33.53
CA MET A 74 -21.20 -11.92 -32.76
C MET A 74 -21.07 -11.66 -31.25
N SER A 75 -20.24 -10.68 -30.87
CA SER A 75 -20.04 -10.32 -29.47
C SER A 75 -21.28 -9.71 -28.85
N ALA A 76 -21.98 -8.86 -29.60
CA ALA A 76 -23.26 -8.29 -29.18
C ALA A 76 -24.30 -9.40 -28.92
N PHE A 77 -24.41 -10.40 -29.81
CA PHE A 77 -25.32 -11.54 -29.58
C PHE A 77 -24.94 -12.33 -28.32
N CYS A 78 -23.65 -12.67 -28.16
CA CYS A 78 -23.16 -13.43 -27.01
C CYS A 78 -23.35 -12.67 -25.69
N TYR A 79 -22.86 -11.43 -25.61
CA TYR A 79 -22.88 -10.62 -24.40
C TYR A 79 -24.29 -10.17 -24.01
N SER A 80 -25.20 -10.00 -24.96
CA SER A 80 -26.61 -9.75 -24.64
C SER A 80 -27.21 -10.85 -23.75
N ARG A 81 -26.75 -12.10 -23.89
CA ARG A 81 -27.27 -13.27 -23.16
C ARG A 81 -26.42 -13.70 -21.97
N TYR A 82 -25.10 -13.66 -22.10
CA TYR A 82 -24.16 -14.28 -21.16
C TYR A 82 -23.38 -13.28 -20.29
N SER A 83 -23.20 -12.03 -20.72
CA SER A 83 -22.50 -11.03 -19.90
C SER A 83 -23.37 -10.60 -18.73
N GLN A 84 -22.76 -10.29 -17.59
CA GLN A 84 -23.47 -9.82 -16.41
C GLN A 84 -24.09 -8.44 -16.60
N PHE A 85 -23.70 -7.67 -17.63
CA PHE A 85 -24.22 -6.32 -17.93
C PHE A 85 -24.51 -6.16 -19.45
N PRO A 86 -25.45 -5.28 -19.84
CA PRO A 86 -25.70 -4.97 -21.25
C PRO A 86 -24.50 -4.19 -21.77
N THR A 87 -23.51 -4.87 -22.34
CA THR A 87 -22.26 -4.25 -22.79
C THR A 87 -21.99 -4.53 -24.25
N CYS A 88 -21.29 -3.61 -24.88
CA CYS A 88 -20.68 -3.83 -26.18
C CYS A 88 -19.19 -4.10 -26.02
N SER A 89 -18.65 -4.78 -27.02
CA SER A 89 -17.26 -5.19 -27.01
C SER A 89 -16.41 -4.21 -27.80
N ASN A 90 -15.10 -4.29 -27.59
CA ASN A 90 -14.15 -3.55 -28.41
C ASN A 90 -12.89 -4.38 -28.67
N VAL A 91 -12.16 -3.98 -29.72
CA VAL A 91 -10.89 -4.60 -30.09
C VAL A 91 -9.81 -4.06 -29.14
N ASP A 92 -8.99 -4.96 -28.60
CA ASP A 92 -7.83 -4.55 -27.81
C ASP A 92 -6.74 -3.95 -28.72
N PHE A 93 -6.09 -2.87 -28.29
CA PHE A 93 -5.07 -2.19 -29.08
C PHE A 93 -3.84 -3.07 -29.36
N LEU A 94 -3.55 -4.02 -28.47
CA LEU A 94 -2.49 -4.99 -28.70
C LEU A 94 -2.74 -5.93 -29.88
N THR A 95 -4.01 -6.24 -30.12
CA THR A 95 -4.42 -7.10 -31.22
C THR A 95 -4.00 -6.50 -32.56
N ALA A 96 -4.16 -5.17 -32.69
CA ALA A 96 -3.70 -4.43 -33.86
C ALA A 96 -2.17 -4.54 -34.04
N ALA A 97 -1.40 -4.37 -32.95
CA ALA A 97 0.06 -4.48 -32.97
C ALA A 97 0.54 -5.88 -33.35
N PHE A 98 -0.11 -6.93 -32.82
CA PHE A 98 0.14 -8.32 -33.21
C PHE A 98 -0.08 -8.50 -34.72
N PHE A 99 -1.22 -8.09 -35.24
CA PHE A 99 -1.53 -8.23 -36.66
C PHE A 99 -0.59 -7.46 -37.56
N GLY A 100 -0.16 -6.25 -37.19
CA GLY A 100 0.86 -5.51 -37.94
C GLY A 100 2.22 -6.22 -37.96
N ARG A 101 2.65 -6.79 -36.82
CA ARG A 101 3.90 -7.58 -36.75
C ARG A 101 3.81 -8.90 -37.51
N PHE A 102 2.66 -9.57 -37.42
CA PHE A 102 2.41 -10.81 -38.15
C PHE A 102 2.35 -10.58 -39.66
N ALA A 103 1.70 -9.49 -40.09
CA ALA A 103 1.69 -9.06 -41.49
C ALA A 103 3.10 -8.82 -42.04
N ASN A 104 3.96 -8.14 -41.26
CA ASN A 104 5.38 -7.97 -41.60
C ASN A 104 6.12 -9.30 -41.69
N LEU A 105 5.88 -10.24 -40.76
CA LEU A 105 6.54 -11.56 -40.74
C LEU A 105 6.20 -12.39 -41.99
N MET A 106 4.96 -12.26 -42.51
CA MET A 106 4.54 -12.93 -43.74
C MET A 106 5.19 -12.34 -45.00
N HIS A 107 5.69 -11.11 -44.96
CA HIS A 107 6.25 -10.43 -46.12
C HIS A 107 7.44 -11.21 -46.70
N GLY A 108 7.35 -11.58 -47.98
CA GLY A 108 8.35 -12.39 -48.67
C GLY A 108 8.40 -13.89 -48.28
N ARG A 109 7.63 -14.33 -47.28
CA ARG A 109 7.56 -15.74 -46.84
C ARG A 109 6.32 -16.46 -47.34
N VAL A 110 5.21 -15.75 -47.44
CA VAL A 110 3.94 -16.27 -47.97
C VAL A 110 3.69 -15.71 -49.36
N PRO A 111 3.33 -16.53 -50.37
CA PRO A 111 2.94 -16.05 -51.68
C PRO A 111 1.80 -15.03 -51.59
N SER A 112 1.88 -13.92 -52.35
CA SER A 112 0.91 -12.81 -52.27
C SER A 112 -0.55 -13.25 -52.47
N HIS A 113 -0.79 -14.28 -53.29
CA HIS A 113 -2.13 -14.83 -53.55
C HIS A 113 -2.72 -15.66 -52.40
N LEU A 114 -1.93 -16.03 -51.38
CA LEU A 114 -2.34 -16.75 -50.16
C LEU A 114 -2.27 -15.87 -48.91
N LEU A 115 -1.86 -14.61 -49.05
CA LEU A 115 -1.60 -13.70 -47.93
C LEU A 115 -2.86 -13.45 -47.09
N LEU A 116 -4.00 -13.19 -47.75
CA LEU A 116 -5.29 -13.02 -47.07
C LEU A 116 -5.67 -14.26 -46.26
N VAL A 117 -5.54 -15.44 -46.85
CA VAL A 117 -5.93 -16.71 -46.24
C VAL A 117 -5.10 -16.99 -44.99
N HIS A 118 -3.78 -16.78 -45.05
CA HIS A 118 -2.92 -16.91 -43.88
C HIS A 118 -3.27 -15.87 -42.81
N MET A 119 -3.62 -14.64 -43.20
CA MET A 119 -4.06 -13.61 -42.27
C MET A 119 -5.37 -13.98 -41.55
N LEU A 120 -6.37 -14.49 -42.27
CA LEU A 120 -7.65 -14.94 -41.69
C LEU A 120 -7.46 -16.12 -40.73
N VAL A 121 -6.62 -17.09 -41.10
CA VAL A 121 -6.26 -18.21 -40.22
C VAL A 121 -5.50 -17.71 -38.99
N ALA A 122 -4.62 -16.71 -39.15
CA ALA A 122 -3.96 -16.06 -38.02
C ALA A 122 -4.96 -15.46 -37.06
N GLN A 123 -5.91 -14.68 -37.57
CA GLN A 123 -6.97 -14.05 -36.79
C GLN A 123 -7.75 -15.12 -36.01
N GLY A 124 -8.20 -16.18 -36.67
CA GLY A 124 -8.96 -17.25 -36.05
C GLY A 124 -8.19 -18.02 -34.97
N LEU A 125 -7.03 -18.59 -35.32
CA LEU A 125 -6.22 -19.38 -34.40
C LEU A 125 -5.74 -18.55 -33.20
N PHE A 126 -5.28 -17.33 -33.44
CA PHE A 126 -4.84 -16.43 -32.39
C PHE A 126 -5.97 -16.05 -31.44
N THR A 127 -7.14 -15.72 -31.97
CA THR A 127 -8.32 -15.39 -31.17
C THR A 127 -8.80 -16.56 -30.33
N MET A 128 -8.72 -17.77 -30.89
CA MET A 128 -9.03 -19.00 -30.17
C MET A 128 -8.03 -19.24 -29.03
N LEU A 129 -6.73 -19.06 -29.28
CA LEU A 129 -5.69 -19.19 -28.27
C LEU A 129 -5.85 -18.18 -27.13
N VAL A 130 -6.11 -16.91 -27.45
CA VAL A 130 -6.40 -15.86 -26.45
C VAL A 130 -7.63 -16.23 -25.62
N GLY A 131 -8.69 -16.72 -26.27
CA GLY A 131 -9.90 -17.18 -25.58
C GLY A 131 -9.64 -18.34 -24.63
N LEU A 132 -8.87 -19.34 -25.06
CA LEU A 132 -8.48 -20.49 -24.24
C LEU A 132 -7.64 -20.08 -23.04
N VAL A 133 -6.64 -19.22 -23.22
CA VAL A 133 -5.78 -18.74 -22.14
C VAL A 133 -6.58 -17.90 -21.14
N SER A 134 -7.41 -16.95 -21.58
CA SER A 134 -8.28 -16.18 -20.69
C SER A 134 -9.26 -17.08 -19.92
N TRP A 135 -9.86 -18.07 -20.58
CA TRP A 135 -10.74 -19.03 -19.95
C TRP A 135 -10.02 -19.91 -18.92
N ALA A 136 -8.79 -20.35 -19.22
CA ALA A 136 -7.97 -21.14 -18.32
C ALA A 136 -7.54 -20.34 -17.08
N ILE A 137 -7.08 -19.10 -17.26
CA ILE A 137 -6.70 -18.21 -16.15
C ILE A 137 -7.88 -18.01 -15.19
N ALA A 138 -9.09 -17.79 -15.73
CA ALA A 138 -10.30 -17.66 -14.92
C ALA A 138 -10.72 -18.98 -14.25
N SER A 139 -10.60 -20.11 -14.96
CA SER A 139 -11.07 -21.40 -14.42
C SER A 139 -10.12 -22.02 -13.39
N LEU A 140 -8.84 -21.61 -13.41
CA LEU A 140 -7.83 -22.01 -12.43
C LEU A 140 -7.70 -21.02 -11.26
N ASP A 141 -8.56 -20.00 -11.19
CA ASP A 141 -8.53 -18.93 -10.19
C ASP A 141 -7.17 -18.22 -10.04
N ILE A 142 -6.36 -18.16 -11.11
CA ILE A 142 -5.02 -17.52 -11.13
C ILE A 142 -5.12 -15.98 -11.14
N LEU A 143 -6.33 -15.44 -11.17
CA LEU A 143 -6.64 -14.01 -11.16
C LEU A 143 -6.02 -13.24 -9.98
N TRP A 144 -5.67 -13.93 -8.90
CA TRP A 144 -4.98 -13.33 -7.75
C TRP A 144 -3.63 -12.70 -8.12
N VAL A 145 -2.93 -13.23 -9.13
CA VAL A 145 -1.63 -12.70 -9.60
C VAL A 145 -1.75 -11.27 -10.15
N MET A 146 -2.90 -10.93 -10.74
CA MET A 146 -3.14 -9.58 -11.28
C MET A 146 -3.03 -8.48 -10.22
N ARG A 147 -3.31 -8.82 -8.94
CA ARG A 147 -3.26 -7.87 -7.81
C ARG A 147 -1.85 -7.42 -7.46
N PHE A 148 -0.83 -8.13 -7.93
CA PHE A 148 0.57 -7.83 -7.66
C PHE A 148 1.22 -7.01 -8.77
N LEU A 149 0.49 -6.67 -9.84
CA LEU A 149 1.07 -5.90 -10.94
C LEU A 149 1.25 -4.43 -10.52
N PRO A 150 2.49 -3.90 -10.53
CA PRO A 150 2.70 -2.56 -10.03
C PRO A 150 2.08 -1.51 -10.95
N TYR A 151 1.46 -0.50 -10.34
CA TYR A 151 0.78 0.59 -11.05
C TYR A 151 1.64 1.30 -12.12
N PRO A 152 2.96 1.53 -11.93
CA PRO A 152 3.81 2.12 -12.96
C PRO A 152 3.90 1.28 -14.24
N VAL A 153 3.86 -0.06 -14.13
CA VAL A 153 3.90 -0.98 -15.29
C VAL A 153 2.60 -0.90 -16.08
N ILE A 154 1.46 -0.96 -15.37
CA ILE A 154 0.12 -0.81 -15.97
C ILE A 154 0.02 0.53 -16.70
N THR A 155 0.49 1.60 -16.05
CA THR A 155 0.51 2.96 -16.62
C THR A 155 1.36 3.00 -17.89
N GLY A 156 2.60 2.53 -17.83
CA GLY A 156 3.51 2.56 -18.98
C GLY A 156 2.96 1.79 -20.19
N PHE A 157 2.38 0.62 -19.92
CA PHE A 157 1.73 -0.21 -20.93
C PHE A 157 0.50 0.47 -21.57
N ASN A 158 -0.41 1.02 -20.76
CA ASN A 158 -1.59 1.71 -21.26
C ASN A 158 -1.25 2.98 -22.04
N CYS A 159 -0.26 3.76 -21.58
CA CYS A 159 0.23 4.93 -22.30
C CYS A 159 0.82 4.54 -23.67
N ALA A 160 1.57 3.44 -23.75
CA ALA A 160 2.09 2.95 -25.01
C ALA A 160 0.97 2.48 -25.95
N GLY A 161 -0.04 1.79 -25.41
CA GLY A 161 -1.25 1.44 -26.15
C GLY A 161 -1.97 2.66 -26.73
N ALA A 162 -2.08 3.73 -25.96
CA ALA A 162 -2.65 4.99 -26.41
C ALA A 162 -1.89 5.60 -27.61
N LEU A 163 -0.55 5.59 -27.55
CA LEU A 163 0.31 6.03 -28.65
C LEU A 163 0.19 5.13 -29.89
N MET A 164 0.03 3.82 -29.70
CA MET A 164 -0.22 2.88 -30.81
C MET A 164 -1.56 3.13 -31.50
N ILE A 165 -2.63 3.42 -30.75
CA ILE A 165 -3.93 3.83 -31.31
C ILE A 165 -3.76 5.09 -32.14
N MET A 166 -3.05 6.09 -31.60
CA MET A 166 -2.76 7.33 -32.31
C MET A 166 -1.98 7.09 -33.60
N ASN A 167 -0.96 6.21 -33.56
CA ASN A 167 -0.18 5.81 -34.72
C ASN A 167 -1.02 5.07 -35.78
N GLY A 168 -1.94 4.19 -35.37
CA GLY A 168 -2.88 3.51 -36.26
C GLY A 168 -3.86 4.49 -36.92
N GLY A 169 -4.36 5.47 -36.16
CA GLY A 169 -5.19 6.56 -36.71
C GLY A 169 -4.43 7.39 -37.74
N LEU A 170 -3.17 7.77 -37.46
CA LEU A 170 -2.33 8.49 -38.41
C LEU A 170 -2.09 7.68 -39.69
N SER A 171 -1.77 6.39 -39.55
CA SER A 171 -1.54 5.50 -40.69
C SER A 171 -2.80 5.32 -41.54
N LEU A 172 -3.98 5.20 -40.92
CA LEU A 172 -5.26 5.17 -41.63
C LEU A 172 -5.50 6.45 -42.45
N GLY A 173 -5.24 7.62 -41.86
CA GLY A 173 -5.52 8.90 -42.50
C GLY A 173 -4.54 9.24 -43.63
N THR A 174 -3.28 8.89 -43.45
CA THR A 174 -2.17 9.37 -44.30
C THR A 174 -1.53 8.28 -45.15
N GLY A 175 -1.70 7.01 -44.80
CA GLY A 175 -0.94 5.88 -45.33
C GLY A 175 0.48 5.77 -44.76
N LYS A 176 0.83 6.60 -43.77
CA LYS A 176 2.18 6.67 -43.16
C LYS A 176 2.11 6.66 -41.64
N ASN A 177 3.10 6.03 -41.02
CA ASN A 177 3.18 5.84 -39.58
C ASN A 177 3.89 7.04 -38.92
N LEU A 178 3.71 7.25 -37.61
CA LEU A 178 4.35 8.33 -36.85
C LEU A 178 5.88 8.34 -37.02
N VAL A 179 6.51 7.16 -36.98
CA VAL A 179 7.97 7.03 -37.17
C VAL A 179 8.40 7.45 -38.57
N GLN A 180 7.59 7.19 -39.60
CA GLN A 180 7.88 7.60 -40.98
C GLN A 180 7.78 9.12 -41.15
N PHE A 181 6.81 9.76 -40.50
CA PHE A 181 6.74 11.23 -40.45
C PHE A 181 7.91 11.84 -39.69
N LEU A 182 8.30 11.27 -38.55
CA LEU A 182 9.47 11.72 -37.78
C LEU A 182 10.77 11.55 -38.57
N GLY A 183 10.94 10.42 -39.26
CA GLY A 183 12.08 10.16 -40.15
C GLY A 183 12.13 11.15 -41.32
N HIS A 184 10.98 11.48 -41.92
CA HIS A 184 10.94 12.51 -42.95
C HIS A 184 11.21 13.93 -42.39
N ALA A 185 10.86 14.21 -41.13
CA ALA A 185 11.25 15.47 -40.50
C ALA A 185 12.77 15.59 -40.31
N THR A 186 13.50 14.48 -40.15
CA THR A 186 14.98 14.49 -40.11
C THR A 186 15.64 14.78 -41.46
N TRP A 187 14.93 14.67 -42.59
CA TRP A 187 15.40 15.08 -43.92
C TRP A 187 15.60 16.60 -44.04
N ILE A 188 14.94 17.41 -43.20
CA ILE A 188 15.23 18.86 -43.08
C ILE A 188 16.71 19.10 -42.72
N ILE A 189 17.38 18.08 -42.18
CA ILE A 189 18.78 18.13 -41.71
C ILE A 189 19.76 17.54 -42.75
N ASP A 190 19.33 16.74 -43.74
CA ASP A 190 20.18 16.20 -44.81
C ASP A 190 19.45 16.11 -46.19
N PRO A 191 19.63 17.12 -47.07
CA PRO A 191 18.85 17.28 -48.30
C PRO A 191 19.33 16.43 -49.50
N MET A 192 20.33 15.55 -49.34
CA MET A 192 20.97 14.86 -50.48
C MET A 192 20.21 13.62 -51.02
N THR A 193 19.07 13.23 -50.43
CA THR A 193 18.25 12.12 -50.94
C THR A 193 17.04 12.62 -51.73
N PRO A 194 16.87 12.23 -53.02
CA PRO A 194 15.66 12.54 -53.77
C PRO A 194 14.49 11.71 -53.24
N THR A 195 13.51 12.38 -52.64
CA THR A 195 12.29 11.73 -52.13
C THR A 195 11.04 12.13 -52.94
N PRO A 196 10.01 11.27 -52.99
CA PRO A 196 8.73 11.59 -53.63
C PRO A 196 8.09 12.84 -53.01
N SER A 197 7.23 13.54 -53.74
CA SER A 197 6.53 14.72 -53.24
C SER A 197 5.50 14.36 -52.14
N TRP A 198 5.88 14.53 -50.87
CA TRP A 198 5.02 14.30 -49.68
C TRP A 198 3.80 15.25 -49.56
N GLY A 199 3.51 16.05 -50.59
CA GLY A 199 2.44 17.06 -50.56
C GLY A 199 1.06 16.46 -50.30
N ASN A 200 0.79 15.26 -50.81
CA ASN A 200 -0.48 14.57 -50.59
C ASN A 200 -0.58 14.03 -49.15
N GLU A 201 0.51 13.47 -48.63
CA GLU A 201 0.64 12.91 -47.28
C GLU A 201 0.51 14.01 -46.23
N TYR A 202 1.12 15.18 -46.45
CA TYR A 202 0.97 16.34 -45.57
C TYR A 202 -0.45 16.92 -45.59
N ALA A 203 -1.10 16.98 -46.76
CA ALA A 203 -2.49 17.41 -46.84
C ALA A 203 -3.42 16.47 -46.06
N LYS A 204 -3.22 15.15 -46.19
CA LYS A 204 -3.93 14.12 -45.40
C LYS A 204 -3.63 14.21 -43.92
N PHE A 205 -2.38 14.49 -43.56
CA PHE A 205 -1.95 14.66 -42.16
C PHE A 205 -2.63 15.87 -41.53
N ALA A 206 -2.61 17.02 -42.22
CA ALA A 206 -3.30 18.24 -41.79
C ALA A 206 -4.81 18.00 -41.64
N ALA A 207 -5.46 17.35 -42.62
CA ALA A 207 -6.88 17.00 -42.54
C ALA A 207 -7.19 16.09 -41.35
N THR A 208 -6.33 15.11 -41.06
CA THR A 208 -6.46 14.20 -39.91
C THR A 208 -6.33 14.96 -38.58
N LEU A 209 -5.34 15.86 -38.45
CA LEU A 209 -5.17 16.69 -37.26
C LEU A 209 -6.32 17.67 -37.04
N LEU A 210 -6.83 18.29 -38.11
CA LEU A 210 -8.03 19.14 -38.05
C LEU A 210 -9.25 18.34 -37.59
N GLY A 211 -9.44 17.14 -38.13
CA GLY A 211 -10.48 16.21 -37.67
C GLY A 211 -10.34 15.90 -36.18
N ALA A 212 -9.13 15.56 -35.73
CA ALA A 212 -8.84 15.31 -34.31
C ALA A 212 -9.12 16.55 -33.43
N ALA A 213 -8.78 17.75 -33.89
CA ALA A 213 -9.05 19.00 -33.18
C ALA A 213 -10.55 19.26 -33.01
N VAL A 214 -11.37 18.97 -34.03
CA VAL A 214 -12.84 19.07 -33.95
C VAL A 214 -13.38 18.12 -32.90
N PHE A 215 -12.99 16.83 -32.92
CA PHE A 215 -13.43 15.86 -31.92
C PHE A 215 -12.96 16.21 -30.51
N TYR A 216 -11.74 16.72 -30.37
CA TYR A 216 -11.18 17.16 -29.09
C TYR A 216 -11.94 18.37 -28.53
N GLY A 217 -12.27 19.35 -29.36
CA GLY A 217 -13.10 20.50 -29.02
C GLY A 217 -14.51 20.08 -28.59
N LEU A 218 -15.17 19.21 -29.37
CA LEU A 218 -16.48 18.64 -29.04
C LEU A 218 -16.46 17.89 -27.71
N GLY A 219 -15.35 17.20 -27.41
CA GLY A 219 -15.11 16.52 -26.15
C GLY A 219 -15.33 17.43 -24.93
N ARG A 220 -14.96 18.71 -25.02
CA ARG A 220 -15.09 19.71 -23.93
C ARG A 220 -16.43 20.43 -23.86
N THR A 221 -17.31 20.23 -24.83
CA THR A 221 -18.64 20.85 -24.78
C THR A 221 -19.57 20.10 -23.83
N LYS A 222 -20.59 20.80 -23.33
CA LYS A 222 -21.68 20.24 -22.49
C LYS A 222 -22.72 19.44 -23.29
N VAL A 223 -22.49 19.21 -24.58
CA VAL A 223 -23.37 18.41 -25.44
C VAL A 223 -23.47 16.98 -24.90
N ASN A 224 -24.64 16.36 -25.02
CA ASN A 224 -24.85 14.95 -24.65
C ASN A 224 -23.78 14.06 -25.29
N GLY A 225 -23.15 13.18 -24.50
CA GLY A 225 -22.03 12.34 -24.95
C GLY A 225 -22.34 11.54 -26.22
N ALA A 226 -23.57 11.02 -26.33
CA ALA A 226 -24.06 10.28 -27.48
C ALA A 226 -24.12 11.10 -28.79
N ALA A 227 -24.38 12.41 -28.71
CA ALA A 227 -24.51 13.27 -29.89
C ALA A 227 -23.15 13.79 -30.41
N LYS A 228 -22.09 13.74 -29.59
CA LYS A 228 -20.77 14.28 -29.95
C LYS A 228 -20.17 13.61 -31.20
N LEU A 229 -20.36 12.30 -31.34
CA LEU A 229 -19.83 11.53 -32.46
C LEU A 229 -20.49 11.88 -33.80
N PRO A 230 -21.83 11.76 -33.99
CA PRO A 230 -22.47 12.11 -35.25
C PRO A 230 -22.27 13.58 -35.62
N ILE A 231 -22.28 14.49 -34.63
CA ILE A 231 -21.97 15.91 -34.85
C ILE A 231 -20.53 16.07 -35.36
N GLY A 232 -19.56 15.40 -34.74
CA GLY A 232 -18.16 15.45 -35.17
C GLY A 232 -17.95 14.94 -36.59
N PHE A 233 -18.52 13.76 -36.93
CA PHE A 233 -18.47 13.24 -38.30
C PHE A 233 -19.14 14.21 -39.31
N GLY A 234 -20.27 14.80 -38.95
CA GLY A 234 -20.97 15.79 -39.76
C GLY A 234 -20.13 17.05 -39.99
N ILE A 235 -19.55 17.63 -38.94
CA ILE A 235 -18.71 18.84 -39.03
C ILE A 235 -17.46 18.55 -39.87
N VAL A 236 -16.72 17.48 -39.57
CA VAL A 236 -15.48 17.17 -40.30
C VAL A 236 -15.77 16.91 -41.78
N SER A 237 -16.82 16.15 -42.09
CA SER A 237 -17.20 15.88 -43.48
C SER A 237 -17.66 17.14 -44.20
N ALA A 238 -18.50 17.98 -43.57
CA ALA A 238 -18.97 19.23 -44.15
C ALA A 238 -17.81 20.21 -44.42
N CYS A 239 -16.89 20.37 -43.47
CA CYS A 239 -15.69 21.18 -43.64
C CYS A 239 -14.79 20.64 -44.76
N PHE A 240 -14.61 19.33 -44.84
CA PHE A 240 -13.84 18.68 -45.89
C PHE A 240 -14.43 18.96 -47.28
N TYR A 241 -15.73 18.69 -47.47
CA TYR A 241 -16.40 18.92 -48.75
C TYR A 241 -16.49 20.40 -49.14
N ALA A 242 -16.67 21.31 -48.16
CA ALA A 242 -16.64 22.74 -48.41
C ALA A 242 -15.24 23.20 -48.89
N PHE A 243 -14.17 22.70 -48.25
CA PHE A 243 -12.81 23.01 -48.63
C PHE A 243 -12.45 22.45 -50.01
N THR A 244 -12.77 21.18 -50.31
CA THR A 244 -12.46 20.58 -51.61
C THR A 244 -13.22 21.26 -52.75
N LYS A 245 -14.47 21.67 -52.49
CA LYS A 245 -15.26 22.47 -53.45
C LYS A 245 -14.64 23.85 -53.67
N TRP A 246 -14.15 24.51 -52.62
CA TRP A 246 -13.47 25.80 -52.72
C TRP A 246 -12.17 25.70 -53.51
N CYS A 247 -11.39 24.63 -53.31
CA CYS A 247 -10.17 24.37 -54.09
C CYS A 247 -10.43 23.83 -55.51
N GLY A 248 -11.69 23.62 -55.91
CA GLY A 248 -12.04 23.09 -57.23
C GLY A 248 -11.65 21.62 -57.47
N ILE A 249 -11.42 20.84 -56.42
CA ILE A 249 -10.99 19.44 -56.53
C ILE A 249 -12.22 18.55 -56.74
N THR A 250 -12.19 17.72 -57.79
CA THR A 250 -13.31 16.81 -58.11
C THR A 250 -13.32 15.58 -57.21
N HIS A 251 -14.48 14.93 -57.06
CA HIS A 251 -14.61 13.71 -56.24
C HIS A 251 -13.72 12.58 -56.74
N ALA A 252 -13.65 12.36 -58.06
CA ALA A 252 -12.79 11.35 -58.67
C ALA A 252 -11.29 11.60 -58.37
N GLU A 253 -10.87 12.86 -58.31
CA GLU A 253 -9.50 13.20 -57.94
C GLU A 253 -9.21 12.93 -56.45
N LEU A 254 -10.18 13.12 -55.57
CA LEU A 254 -10.06 12.78 -54.15
C LEU A 254 -9.99 11.27 -53.92
N GLU A 255 -10.74 10.48 -54.69
CA GLU A 255 -10.65 9.02 -54.71
C GLU A 255 -9.27 8.56 -55.16
N LEU A 256 -8.76 9.09 -56.28
CA LEU A 256 -7.40 8.81 -56.78
C LEU A 256 -6.31 9.19 -55.78
N ARG A 257 -6.49 10.31 -55.07
CA ARG A 257 -5.57 10.74 -54.01
C ARG A 257 -5.73 9.91 -52.73
N GLY A 258 -6.72 9.04 -52.62
CA GLY A 258 -6.93 8.12 -51.51
C GLY A 258 -7.49 8.77 -50.25
N PHE A 259 -8.35 9.78 -50.38
CA PHE A 259 -9.04 10.43 -49.24
C PHE A 259 -10.25 9.65 -48.71
N PHE A 260 -10.73 8.64 -49.45
CA PHE A 260 -11.86 7.78 -49.06
C PHE A 260 -11.41 6.34 -48.84
N LEU A 261 -12.19 5.58 -48.07
CA LEU A 261 -11.95 4.15 -47.84
C LEU A 261 -12.18 3.37 -49.15
N GLU A 262 -11.16 2.64 -49.60
CA GLU A 262 -11.15 1.93 -50.88
C GLU A 262 -11.94 0.61 -50.79
N ASN A 263 -12.64 0.22 -51.87
CA ASN A 263 -13.31 -1.08 -52.02
C ASN A 263 -14.37 -1.47 -50.97
N ILE A 264 -15.01 -0.51 -50.31
CA ILE A 264 -16.08 -0.79 -49.33
C ILE A 264 -17.31 -1.47 -49.94
N SER A 265 -17.70 -1.04 -51.14
CA SER A 265 -18.91 -1.50 -51.84
C SER A 265 -18.66 -2.58 -52.89
N GLY A 266 -17.40 -2.82 -53.26
CA GLY A 266 -17.03 -3.69 -54.40
C GLY A 266 -17.32 -5.17 -54.14
N ASP A 267 -16.57 -5.79 -53.24
CA ASP A 267 -16.71 -7.22 -52.98
C ASP A 267 -17.73 -7.53 -51.88
N PRO A 268 -18.42 -8.68 -51.94
CA PRO A 268 -19.21 -9.16 -50.82
C PRO A 268 -18.32 -9.34 -49.59
N TRP A 269 -18.74 -8.82 -48.43
CA TRP A 269 -17.93 -8.90 -47.21
C TRP A 269 -17.72 -10.33 -46.66
N TYR A 270 -18.43 -11.32 -47.22
CA TYR A 270 -18.19 -12.75 -47.02
C TYR A 270 -17.12 -13.34 -47.96
N ALA A 271 -16.57 -12.58 -48.91
CA ALA A 271 -15.59 -13.06 -49.89
C ALA A 271 -14.34 -13.68 -49.24
N GLY A 272 -13.91 -13.17 -48.09
CA GLY A 272 -12.81 -13.77 -47.32
C GLY A 272 -13.07 -15.23 -46.93
N PHE A 273 -14.31 -15.60 -46.59
CA PHE A 273 -14.67 -16.98 -46.29
C PHE A 273 -14.70 -17.86 -47.55
N VAL A 274 -15.14 -17.30 -48.68
CA VAL A 274 -15.10 -17.99 -49.98
C VAL A 274 -13.67 -18.25 -50.41
N GLU A 275 -12.78 -17.28 -50.23
CA GLU A 275 -11.36 -17.41 -50.55
C GLU A 275 -10.67 -18.41 -49.62
N LEU A 276 -10.96 -18.37 -48.31
CA LEU A 276 -10.49 -19.37 -47.35
C LEU A 276 -10.97 -20.78 -47.72
N ALA A 277 -12.24 -20.95 -48.10
CA ALA A 277 -12.77 -22.25 -48.52
C ALA A 277 -12.13 -22.75 -49.83
N GLY A 278 -11.89 -21.86 -50.79
CA GLY A 278 -11.33 -22.21 -52.10
C GLY A 278 -9.83 -22.46 -52.09
N LYS A 279 -9.06 -21.72 -51.29
CA LYS A 279 -7.59 -21.78 -51.23
C LYS A 279 -7.06 -22.44 -49.94
N GLY A 280 -7.93 -22.89 -49.04
CA GLY A 280 -7.52 -23.47 -47.76
C GLY A 280 -6.65 -24.72 -47.87
N SER A 281 -6.80 -25.49 -48.96
CA SER A 281 -5.93 -26.65 -49.24
C SER A 281 -4.49 -26.28 -49.62
N GLN A 282 -4.25 -25.02 -50.00
CA GLN A 282 -2.94 -24.50 -50.39
C GLN A 282 -2.19 -23.88 -49.20
N ILE A 283 -2.77 -23.90 -48.00
CA ILE A 283 -2.12 -23.40 -46.78
C ILE A 283 -0.93 -24.31 -46.44
N ASN A 284 0.25 -23.71 -46.31
CA ASN A 284 1.40 -24.41 -45.78
C ASN A 284 1.29 -24.49 -44.25
N TRP A 285 0.78 -25.60 -43.73
CA TRP A 285 0.65 -25.80 -42.29
C TRP A 285 1.98 -25.78 -41.54
N TRP A 286 3.10 -26.04 -42.24
CA TRP A 286 4.43 -26.05 -41.62
C TRP A 286 4.91 -24.65 -41.21
N PHE A 287 4.44 -23.61 -41.89
CA PHE A 287 4.66 -22.21 -41.51
C PHE A 287 4.25 -21.93 -40.05
N TRP A 288 3.16 -22.55 -39.57
CA TRP A 288 2.59 -22.28 -38.25
C TRP A 288 3.38 -22.86 -37.08
N VAL A 289 4.29 -23.80 -37.34
CA VAL A 289 5.17 -24.38 -36.32
C VAL A 289 6.60 -23.87 -36.41
N GLU A 290 6.89 -22.96 -37.35
CA GLU A 290 8.18 -22.30 -37.43
C GLU A 290 8.48 -21.57 -36.11
N THR A 291 9.73 -21.66 -35.67
CA THR A 291 10.18 -21.07 -34.41
C THR A 291 9.90 -19.58 -34.34
N GLU A 292 10.08 -18.84 -35.43
CA GLU A 292 9.81 -17.41 -35.48
C GLU A 292 8.32 -17.07 -35.35
N VAL A 293 7.44 -17.88 -35.96
CA VAL A 293 5.99 -17.71 -35.84
C VAL A 293 5.55 -18.02 -34.41
N LEU A 294 6.05 -19.11 -33.81
CA LEU A 294 5.74 -19.47 -32.42
C LEU A 294 6.25 -18.43 -31.40
N MET A 295 7.47 -17.91 -31.61
CA MET A 295 8.06 -16.85 -30.78
C MET A 295 7.33 -15.51 -30.91
N LEU A 296 6.54 -15.31 -31.97
CA LEU A 296 5.63 -14.17 -32.08
C LEU A 296 4.26 -14.49 -31.47
N VAL A 297 3.63 -15.60 -31.83
CA VAL A 297 2.24 -15.94 -31.45
C VAL A 297 2.10 -16.20 -29.95
N LEU A 298 2.98 -17.00 -29.35
CA LEU A 298 2.82 -17.43 -27.95
C LEU A 298 2.94 -16.24 -26.97
N PRO A 299 3.97 -15.38 -27.04
CA PRO A 299 4.06 -14.25 -26.12
C PRO A 299 2.90 -13.27 -26.30
N TYR A 300 2.53 -12.94 -27.55
CA TYR A 300 1.40 -12.04 -27.80
C TYR A 300 0.07 -12.62 -27.33
N THR A 301 -0.12 -13.94 -27.38
CA THR A 301 -1.33 -14.60 -26.83
C THR A 301 -1.44 -14.32 -25.33
N VAL A 302 -0.34 -14.51 -24.58
CA VAL A 302 -0.31 -14.25 -23.13
C VAL A 302 -0.50 -12.76 -22.85
N LEU A 303 0.20 -11.90 -23.57
CA LEU A 303 0.10 -10.43 -23.43
C LEU A 303 -1.32 -9.93 -23.66
N ILE A 304 -1.97 -10.37 -24.74
CA ILE A 304 -3.32 -9.95 -25.11
C ILE A 304 -4.33 -10.52 -24.12
N SER A 305 -4.19 -11.78 -23.73
CA SER A 305 -5.05 -12.38 -22.69
C SER A 305 -4.97 -11.58 -21.38
N PHE A 306 -3.76 -11.21 -20.98
CA PHE A 306 -3.51 -10.40 -19.78
C PHE A 306 -4.06 -8.97 -19.92
N SER A 307 -3.85 -8.33 -21.07
CA SER A 307 -4.39 -7.00 -21.39
C SER A 307 -5.92 -6.97 -21.37
N LEU A 308 -6.56 -7.96 -21.98
CA LEU A 308 -8.01 -8.14 -21.96
C LEU A 308 -8.55 -8.28 -20.53
N ILE A 309 -7.87 -9.04 -19.67
CA ILE A 309 -8.22 -9.19 -18.25
C ILE A 309 -8.00 -7.88 -17.49
N LEU A 310 -6.86 -7.20 -17.70
CA LEU A 310 -6.57 -5.90 -17.10
C LEU A 310 -7.59 -4.84 -17.51
N PHE A 311 -8.05 -4.85 -18.76
CA PHE A 311 -9.04 -3.90 -19.23
C PHE A 311 -10.35 -4.07 -18.46
N LEU A 312 -10.78 -5.32 -18.21
CA LEU A 312 -11.91 -5.61 -17.33
C LEU A 312 -11.62 -5.24 -15.86
N ALA A 313 -10.41 -5.50 -15.35
CA ALA A 313 -10.04 -5.25 -13.95
C ALA A 313 -10.00 -3.75 -13.61
N ASN A 314 -9.32 -2.94 -14.45
CA ASN A 314 -9.26 -1.48 -14.28
C ASN A 314 -10.64 -0.83 -14.35
N LEU A 315 -11.62 -1.48 -14.98
CA LEU A 315 -13.00 -1.03 -15.02
C LEU A 315 -13.78 -1.40 -13.77
N HIS A 316 -13.44 -2.51 -13.10
CA HIS A 316 -14.01 -2.90 -11.82
C HIS A 316 -13.71 -1.87 -10.72
N GLU A 317 -12.49 -1.33 -10.67
CA GLU A 317 -12.11 -0.29 -9.71
C GLU A 317 -12.86 1.04 -9.90
N VAL A 318 -13.47 1.25 -11.08
CA VAL A 318 -14.28 2.45 -11.38
C VAL A 318 -15.73 2.29 -10.92
N LEU A 319 -16.19 1.06 -10.60
CA LEU A 319 -17.51 0.89 -10.02
C LEU A 319 -17.54 1.44 -8.58
N PRO A 320 -18.58 2.21 -8.21
CA PRO A 320 -18.74 2.65 -6.84
C PRO A 320 -18.80 1.46 -5.88
N PRO A 321 -18.21 1.56 -4.67
CA PRO A 321 -18.13 0.45 -3.72
C PRO A 321 -19.50 -0.16 -3.39
N HIS A 322 -20.58 0.62 -3.41
CA HIS A 322 -21.95 0.13 -3.19
C HIS A 322 -22.52 -0.70 -4.36
N VAL A 323 -22.01 -0.55 -5.59
CA VAL A 323 -22.34 -1.44 -6.72
C VAL A 323 -21.45 -2.69 -6.69
N ALA A 324 -20.20 -2.57 -6.22
CA ALA A 324 -19.31 -3.69 -5.99
C ALA A 324 -19.70 -4.55 -4.77
N GLU A 325 -20.26 -3.94 -3.72
CA GLU A 325 -20.65 -4.56 -2.46
C GLU A 325 -22.15 -4.97 -2.45
N GLY A 326 -23.01 -4.28 -3.22
CA GLY A 326 -24.47 -4.49 -3.21
C GLY A 326 -25.01 -5.47 -4.27
N ALA A 327 -24.23 -5.84 -5.29
CA ALA A 327 -24.68 -6.77 -6.33
C ALA A 327 -23.55 -7.67 -6.83
N ARG A 328 -23.67 -8.98 -6.55
CA ARG A 328 -23.28 -10.18 -7.32
C ARG A 328 -22.40 -10.03 -8.59
N TYR A 329 -21.36 -9.21 -8.59
CA TYR A 329 -20.46 -9.08 -9.73
C TYR A 329 -19.34 -10.10 -9.57
N ASN A 330 -19.41 -11.16 -10.37
CA ASN A 330 -18.37 -12.18 -10.41
C ASN A 330 -17.39 -11.87 -11.54
N PHE A 331 -16.27 -11.23 -11.21
CA PHE A 331 -15.21 -10.89 -12.17
C PHE A 331 -14.71 -12.12 -12.94
N THR A 332 -14.51 -13.24 -12.24
CA THR A 332 -14.06 -14.50 -12.83
C THR A 332 -15.05 -15.02 -13.88
N GLU A 333 -16.35 -14.91 -13.63
CA GLU A 333 -17.38 -15.38 -14.57
C GLU A 333 -17.48 -14.50 -15.84
N GLU A 334 -17.23 -13.19 -15.72
CA GLU A 334 -17.18 -12.30 -16.88
C GLU A 334 -15.97 -12.65 -17.78
N ILE A 335 -14.80 -12.92 -17.19
CA ILE A 335 -13.62 -13.36 -17.94
C ILE A 335 -13.85 -14.73 -18.57
N ARG A 336 -14.50 -15.65 -17.85
CA ARG A 336 -14.87 -16.96 -18.39
C ARG A 336 -15.77 -16.81 -19.61
N THR A 337 -16.74 -15.90 -19.56
CA THR A 337 -17.65 -15.59 -20.68
C THR A 337 -16.88 -15.01 -21.87
N GLN A 338 -15.99 -14.05 -21.62
CA GLN A 338 -15.12 -13.47 -22.65
C GLN A 338 -14.18 -14.50 -23.29
N GLY A 339 -13.58 -15.38 -22.49
CA GLY A 339 -12.73 -16.46 -22.97
C GLY A 339 -13.48 -17.41 -23.90
N LYS A 340 -14.64 -17.92 -23.46
CA LYS A 340 -15.53 -18.75 -24.29
C LYS A 340 -15.95 -18.05 -25.58
N PHE A 341 -16.26 -16.76 -25.50
CA PHE A 341 -16.64 -15.97 -26.66
C PHE A 341 -15.50 -15.85 -27.67
N ASN A 342 -14.27 -15.55 -27.22
CA ASN A 342 -13.12 -15.46 -28.11
C ASN A 342 -12.76 -16.83 -28.72
N VAL A 343 -12.96 -17.95 -28.01
CA VAL A 343 -12.88 -19.29 -28.63
C VAL A 343 -13.90 -19.44 -29.75
N PHE A 344 -15.16 -19.04 -29.51
CA PHE A 344 -16.23 -19.14 -30.50
C PHE A 344 -15.99 -18.26 -31.73
N VAL A 345 -15.57 -17.01 -31.55
CA VAL A 345 -15.25 -16.09 -32.65
C VAL A 345 -14.02 -16.51 -33.45
N GLY A 346 -13.03 -17.14 -32.80
CA GLY A 346 -11.86 -17.69 -33.47
C GLY A 346 -12.22 -18.70 -34.57
N LEU A 347 -13.29 -19.48 -34.39
CA LEU A 347 -13.79 -20.44 -35.39
C LEU A 347 -14.26 -19.75 -36.69
N PHE A 348 -14.64 -18.49 -36.61
CA PHE A 348 -15.10 -17.68 -37.75
C PHE A 348 -14.02 -16.71 -38.24
N CYS A 349 -12.74 -17.00 -37.97
CA CYS A 349 -11.61 -16.13 -38.36
C CYS A 349 -11.73 -14.69 -37.82
N GLY A 350 -12.43 -14.52 -36.69
CA GLY A 350 -12.65 -13.22 -36.11
C GLY A 350 -11.47 -12.72 -35.28
N ILE A 351 -11.65 -11.54 -34.70
CA ILE A 351 -10.66 -10.79 -33.93
C ILE A 351 -10.98 -10.90 -32.43
N PRO A 352 -9.98 -10.96 -31.52
CA PRO A 352 -10.24 -10.99 -30.09
C PRO A 352 -10.96 -9.72 -29.62
N MET A 353 -12.02 -9.91 -28.83
CA MET A 353 -12.82 -8.81 -28.29
C MET A 353 -12.78 -8.80 -26.76
N CYS A 354 -12.86 -7.60 -26.19
CA CYS A 354 -13.03 -7.35 -24.77
C CYS A 354 -14.40 -6.75 -24.48
N SER A 355 -15.06 -7.12 -23.39
CA SER A 355 -16.26 -6.39 -22.94
C SER A 355 -15.86 -5.01 -22.35
N SER A 356 -16.62 -3.95 -22.66
CA SER A 356 -16.25 -2.58 -22.27
C SER A 356 -17.31 -1.92 -21.39
N LEU A 357 -17.08 -1.95 -20.07
CA LEU A 357 -17.95 -1.27 -19.10
C LEU A 357 -18.04 0.24 -19.35
N LYS A 358 -16.98 0.89 -19.85
CA LYS A 358 -16.97 2.32 -20.20
C LYS A 358 -18.01 2.64 -21.29
N PHE A 359 -18.12 1.79 -22.30
CA PHE A 359 -19.11 1.99 -23.35
C PHE A 359 -20.52 1.78 -22.84
N TRP A 360 -20.73 0.77 -21.98
CA TRP A 360 -21.99 0.62 -21.28
C TRP A 360 -22.37 1.88 -20.51
N LEU A 361 -21.45 2.51 -19.77
CA LEU A 361 -21.74 3.76 -19.04
C LEU A 361 -22.13 4.92 -19.96
N VAL A 362 -21.43 5.10 -21.08
CA VAL A 362 -21.78 6.14 -22.08
C VAL A 362 -23.16 5.88 -22.68
N ILE A 363 -23.51 4.63 -22.93
CA ILE A 363 -24.79 4.22 -23.49
C ILE A 363 -25.92 4.32 -22.46
N LYS A 364 -25.63 4.01 -21.18
CA LYS A 364 -26.54 4.25 -20.06
C LYS A 364 -26.84 5.75 -19.92
N GLN A 365 -25.83 6.61 -20.04
CA GLN A 365 -26.00 8.06 -20.08
C GLN A 365 -26.78 8.56 -21.31
N ALA A 366 -26.75 7.81 -22.41
CA ALA A 366 -27.59 8.07 -23.58
C ALA A 366 -29.07 7.74 -23.36
N GLY A 367 -29.45 7.24 -22.17
CA GLY A 367 -30.82 6.92 -21.79
C GLY A 367 -31.22 5.48 -22.01
N SER A 368 -30.26 4.59 -22.32
CA SER A 368 -30.55 3.16 -22.46
C SER A 368 -30.65 2.46 -21.11
N LYS A 369 -31.62 1.55 -21.00
CA LYS A 369 -31.95 0.86 -19.74
C LYS A 369 -32.02 -0.66 -19.83
N THR A 370 -32.13 -1.23 -21.02
CA THR A 370 -32.33 -2.70 -21.18
C THR A 370 -31.22 -3.36 -21.99
N ARG A 371 -31.26 -4.69 -22.16
CA ARG A 371 -30.29 -5.44 -22.99
C ARG A 371 -30.61 -5.40 -24.48
N ILE A 372 -31.80 -4.91 -24.88
CA ILE A 372 -32.24 -4.95 -26.28
C ILE A 372 -31.35 -4.10 -27.18
N TRP A 373 -30.75 -3.02 -26.68
CA TRP A 373 -29.84 -2.20 -27.49
C TRP A 373 -28.60 -2.99 -27.93
N VAL A 374 -28.10 -3.90 -27.09
CA VAL A 374 -26.95 -4.75 -27.45
C VAL A 374 -27.36 -5.68 -28.59
N LEU A 375 -28.55 -6.29 -28.50
CA LEU A 375 -29.08 -7.13 -29.57
C LEU A 375 -29.28 -6.32 -30.87
N ASN A 376 -29.88 -5.15 -30.79
CA ASN A 376 -30.10 -4.26 -31.93
C ASN A 376 -28.79 -3.79 -32.55
N MET A 377 -27.73 -3.57 -31.76
CA MET A 377 -26.38 -3.30 -32.25
C MET A 377 -25.85 -4.48 -33.07
N GLY A 378 -25.99 -5.71 -32.55
CA GLY A 378 -25.59 -6.92 -33.27
C GLY A 378 -26.32 -7.08 -34.59
N VAL A 379 -27.64 -6.83 -34.61
CA VAL A 379 -28.45 -6.84 -35.83
C VAL A 379 -28.00 -5.74 -36.80
N ALA A 380 -27.76 -4.52 -36.34
CA ALA A 380 -27.32 -3.41 -37.20
C ALA A 380 -25.96 -3.71 -37.86
N LEU A 381 -25.01 -4.27 -37.10
CA LEU A 381 -23.70 -4.68 -37.62
C LEU A 381 -23.81 -5.86 -38.59
N LEU A 382 -24.69 -6.82 -38.32
CA LEU A 382 -24.94 -7.94 -39.22
C LEU A 382 -25.61 -7.47 -40.53
N MET A 383 -26.54 -6.52 -40.46
CA MET A 383 -27.14 -5.89 -41.63
C MET A 383 -26.09 -5.11 -42.44
N LEU A 384 -25.17 -4.40 -41.79
CA LEU A 384 -24.04 -3.76 -42.48
C LEU A 384 -23.11 -4.78 -43.16
N PHE A 385 -22.94 -5.97 -42.57
CA PHE A 385 -22.16 -7.05 -43.15
C PHE A 385 -22.81 -7.68 -44.38
N ILE A 386 -24.14 -7.86 -44.37
CA ILE A 386 -24.88 -8.55 -45.42
C ILE A 386 -25.32 -7.61 -46.55
N CYS A 387 -25.75 -6.39 -46.24
CA CYS A 387 -26.40 -5.48 -47.18
C CYS A 387 -25.39 -4.53 -47.88
N PRO A 388 -25.19 -4.66 -49.20
CA PRO A 388 -24.27 -3.80 -49.95
C PRO A 388 -24.58 -2.31 -49.87
N ASP A 389 -25.86 -1.96 -49.97
CA ASP A 389 -26.31 -0.58 -50.10
C ASP A 389 -26.03 0.24 -48.84
N LEU A 390 -26.10 -0.40 -47.66
CA LEU A 390 -25.83 0.28 -46.38
C LEU A 390 -24.34 0.64 -46.25
N ARG A 391 -23.45 -0.07 -46.96
CA ARG A 391 -22.01 0.18 -46.96
C ARG A 391 -21.65 1.44 -47.76
N LEU A 392 -22.46 1.85 -48.73
CA LEU A 392 -22.25 3.09 -49.49
C LEU A 392 -22.25 4.33 -48.59
N CYS A 393 -22.94 4.30 -47.46
CA CYS A 393 -22.89 5.38 -46.48
C CYS A 393 -21.49 5.59 -45.90
N LEU A 394 -20.65 4.55 -45.83
CA LEU A 394 -19.29 4.63 -45.31
C LEU A 394 -18.28 5.14 -46.35
N SER A 395 -18.53 4.92 -47.65
CA SER A 395 -17.61 5.37 -48.71
C SER A 395 -17.64 6.89 -48.92
N VAL A 396 -18.75 7.55 -48.58
CA VAL A 396 -18.91 9.01 -48.70
C VAL A 396 -18.19 9.76 -47.56
N VAL A 397 -17.87 9.09 -46.45
CA VAL A 397 -17.21 9.74 -45.32
C VAL A 397 -15.69 9.80 -45.58
N PRO A 398 -15.05 10.97 -45.52
CA PRO A 398 -13.61 11.08 -45.75
C PRO A 398 -12.82 10.38 -44.65
N LYS A 399 -11.70 9.73 -45.03
CA LYS A 399 -10.78 9.03 -44.11
C LYS A 399 -10.36 9.91 -42.93
N CYS A 400 -10.22 11.23 -43.14
CA CYS A 400 -9.84 12.20 -42.10
C CYS A 400 -10.82 12.27 -40.92
N ALA A 401 -12.10 11.93 -41.12
CA ALA A 401 -13.09 11.88 -40.04
C ALA A 401 -12.86 10.66 -39.14
N PHE A 402 -12.62 9.49 -39.73
CA PHE A 402 -12.28 8.28 -38.99
C PHE A 402 -10.91 8.38 -38.32
N SER A 403 -9.88 8.76 -39.07
CA SER A 403 -8.51 8.89 -38.54
C SER A 403 -8.42 9.97 -37.47
N GLY A 404 -9.08 11.11 -37.66
CA GLY A 404 -9.13 12.21 -36.68
C GLY A 404 -9.76 11.77 -35.36
N LEU A 405 -10.84 10.99 -35.41
CA LEU A 405 -11.47 10.43 -34.21
C LEU A 405 -10.53 9.46 -33.49
N VAL A 406 -9.89 8.53 -34.21
CA VAL A 406 -8.95 7.56 -33.62
C VAL A 406 -7.74 8.25 -32.98
N VAL A 407 -7.17 9.25 -33.67
CA VAL A 407 -6.08 10.09 -33.13
C VAL A 407 -6.54 10.83 -31.87
N CYS A 408 -7.74 11.41 -31.89
CA CYS A 408 -8.30 12.09 -30.71
C CYS A 408 -8.49 11.13 -29.53
N ILE A 409 -8.98 9.91 -29.76
CA ILE A 409 -9.17 8.90 -28.70
C ILE A 409 -7.82 8.49 -28.12
N GLY A 410 -6.84 8.18 -28.98
CA GLY A 410 -5.48 7.82 -28.54
C GLY A 410 -4.82 8.94 -27.74
N LEU A 411 -4.91 10.18 -28.22
CA LEU A 411 -4.34 11.35 -27.54
C LEU A 411 -4.99 11.60 -26.18
N ASP A 412 -6.33 11.56 -26.12
CA ASP A 412 -7.04 11.78 -24.86
C ASP A 412 -6.75 10.66 -23.85
N PHE A 413 -6.74 9.40 -24.29
CA PHE A 413 -6.38 8.27 -23.43
C PHE A 413 -4.94 8.41 -22.89
N PHE A 414 -3.99 8.81 -23.74
CA PHE A 414 -2.60 9.06 -23.36
C PHE A 414 -2.50 10.18 -22.32
N VAL A 415 -3.09 11.35 -22.60
CA VAL A 415 -3.02 12.52 -21.70
C VAL A 415 -3.63 12.19 -20.35
N ASN A 416 -4.79 11.53 -20.32
CA ASN A 416 -5.44 11.18 -19.05
C ASN A 416 -4.58 10.21 -18.23
N MET A 417 -4.13 9.10 -18.83
CA MET A 417 -3.29 8.10 -18.13
C MET A 417 -1.95 8.70 -17.67
N PHE A 418 -1.32 9.50 -18.52
CA PHE A 418 -0.01 10.10 -18.24
C PHE A 418 -0.08 11.20 -17.16
N THR A 419 -1.15 12.01 -17.15
CA THR A 419 -1.33 13.09 -16.16
C THR A 419 -1.87 12.58 -14.83
N GLU A 420 -2.81 11.63 -14.83
CA GLU A 420 -3.32 11.02 -13.59
C GLU A 420 -2.23 10.22 -12.89
N SER A 421 -1.43 9.46 -13.63
CA SER A 421 -0.31 8.73 -13.03
C SER A 421 0.67 9.66 -12.34
N ARG A 422 1.00 10.81 -12.94
CA ARG A 422 1.91 11.81 -12.31
C ARG A 422 1.43 12.27 -10.93
N ARG A 423 0.12 12.27 -10.68
CA ARG A 423 -0.47 12.68 -9.39
C ARG A 423 -0.54 11.55 -8.37
N ARG A 424 -0.49 10.29 -8.83
CA ARG A 424 -0.70 9.10 -7.99
C ARG A 424 0.59 8.40 -7.56
N ILE A 425 1.70 8.61 -8.26
CA ILE A 425 2.97 7.89 -8.01
C ILE A 425 4.15 8.84 -7.77
N ALA A 426 5.19 8.32 -7.11
CA ALA A 426 6.39 9.10 -6.82
C ALA A 426 7.10 9.56 -8.10
N ALA A 427 7.86 10.67 -8.02
CA ALA A 427 8.53 11.23 -9.20
C ALA A 427 9.57 10.29 -9.82
N SER A 428 10.19 9.41 -9.04
CA SER A 428 11.05 8.31 -9.49
C SER A 428 10.24 7.30 -10.30
N GLU A 429 9.18 6.74 -9.73
CA GLU A 429 8.29 5.77 -10.36
C GLU A 429 7.68 6.26 -11.68
N TRP A 430 7.30 7.55 -11.72
CA TRP A 430 6.75 8.15 -12.93
C TRP A 430 7.77 8.23 -14.08
N ARG A 431 9.06 8.49 -13.78
CA ARG A 431 10.10 8.45 -14.81
C ARG A 431 10.22 7.04 -15.41
N PHE A 432 10.05 5.99 -14.61
CA PHE A 432 10.05 4.62 -15.10
C PHE A 432 8.79 4.28 -15.91
N ALA A 433 7.62 4.77 -15.50
CA ALA A 433 6.41 4.67 -16.32
C ALA A 433 6.60 5.33 -17.70
N ALA A 434 7.31 6.47 -17.77
CA ALA A 434 7.64 7.12 -19.04
C ALA A 434 8.64 6.29 -19.89
N VAL A 435 9.70 5.75 -19.29
CA VAL A 435 10.67 4.87 -20.00
C VAL A 435 9.98 3.63 -20.54
N THR A 436 9.20 2.94 -19.71
CA THR A 436 8.44 1.75 -20.11
C THR A 436 7.40 2.07 -21.20
N THR A 437 6.77 3.25 -21.17
CA THR A 437 5.91 3.73 -22.27
C THR A 437 6.66 3.76 -23.61
N VAL A 438 7.84 4.39 -23.63
CA VAL A 438 8.64 4.53 -24.86
C VAL A 438 9.09 3.17 -25.37
N VAL A 439 9.64 2.32 -24.50
CA VAL A 439 10.11 0.99 -24.89
C VAL A 439 8.96 0.12 -25.41
N THR A 440 7.82 0.14 -24.72
CA THR A 440 6.62 -0.62 -25.12
C THR A 440 6.07 -0.15 -26.46
N PHE A 441 6.12 1.16 -26.75
CA PHE A 441 5.67 1.72 -28.03
C PHE A 441 6.47 1.15 -29.22
N PHE A 442 7.78 0.97 -29.08
CA PHE A 442 8.62 0.38 -30.15
C PHE A 442 8.59 -1.15 -30.16
N ASN A 443 8.64 -1.76 -28.97
CA ASN A 443 8.59 -3.20 -28.79
C ASN A 443 7.84 -3.53 -27.51
N ILE A 444 6.60 -3.98 -27.70
CA ILE A 444 5.71 -4.32 -26.59
C ILE A 444 6.27 -5.38 -25.66
N PHE A 445 6.92 -6.43 -26.20
CA PHE A 445 7.42 -7.52 -25.40
C PHE A 445 8.59 -7.06 -24.53
N ALA A 446 9.55 -6.34 -25.14
CA ALA A 446 10.67 -5.74 -24.42
C ALA A 446 10.19 -4.72 -23.37
N GLY A 447 9.16 -3.94 -23.70
CA GLY A 447 8.57 -2.96 -22.82
C GLY A 447 7.89 -3.57 -21.60
N LEU A 448 7.11 -4.65 -21.78
CA LEU A 448 6.53 -5.36 -20.64
C LEU A 448 7.61 -6.02 -19.78
N LEU A 449 8.55 -6.74 -20.39
CA LEU A 449 9.61 -7.43 -19.65
C LEU A 449 10.43 -6.43 -18.83
N LEU A 450 10.82 -5.31 -19.45
CA LEU A 450 11.48 -4.20 -18.76
C LEU A 450 10.61 -3.66 -17.62
N GLY A 451 9.31 -3.47 -17.87
CA GLY A 451 8.35 -3.03 -16.87
C GLY A 451 8.34 -3.94 -15.64
N ILE A 452 8.13 -5.25 -15.84
CA ILE A 452 8.09 -6.24 -14.76
C ILE A 452 9.42 -6.30 -14.01
N LEU A 453 10.55 -6.35 -14.73
CA LEU A 453 11.89 -6.41 -14.10
C LEU A 453 12.18 -5.16 -13.28
N LEU A 454 11.86 -3.97 -13.79
CA LEU A 454 12.03 -2.72 -13.06
C LEU A 454 11.10 -2.67 -11.85
N ALA A 455 9.85 -3.11 -11.98
CA ALA A 455 8.91 -3.15 -10.87
C ALA A 455 9.39 -4.08 -9.76
N ALA A 456 9.88 -5.28 -10.12
CA ALA A 456 10.47 -6.22 -9.18
C ALA A 456 11.73 -5.66 -8.51
N PHE A 457 12.55 -4.92 -9.27
CA PHE A 457 13.73 -4.25 -8.74
C PHE A 457 13.37 -3.13 -7.75
N PHE A 458 12.41 -2.25 -8.07
CA PHE A 458 11.95 -1.20 -7.13
C PHE A 458 11.31 -1.80 -5.90
N PHE A 459 10.46 -2.80 -6.09
CA PHE A 459 9.88 -3.54 -4.98
C PHE A 459 10.98 -4.11 -4.08
N LEU A 460 12.01 -4.73 -4.64
CA LEU A 460 13.13 -5.28 -3.87
C LEU A 460 13.91 -4.20 -3.11
N VAL A 461 14.24 -3.08 -3.77
CA VAL A 461 15.00 -1.98 -3.17
C VAL A 461 14.20 -1.32 -2.04
N GLU A 462 12.95 -0.98 -2.29
CA GLU A 462 12.08 -0.33 -1.32
C GLU A 462 11.71 -1.25 -0.16
N TYR A 463 11.51 -2.54 -0.45
CA TYR A 463 11.32 -3.54 0.60
C TYR A 463 12.57 -3.70 1.46
N SER A 464 13.77 -3.71 0.86
CA SER A 464 15.03 -3.86 1.60
C SER A 464 15.29 -2.68 2.55
N SER A 465 14.91 -1.45 2.17
CA SER A 465 15.10 -0.27 3.02
C SER A 465 14.13 -0.19 4.19
N MET A 466 12.99 -0.87 4.13
CA MET A 466 12.00 -0.95 5.21
C MET A 466 12.28 -2.08 6.21
N THR A 467 13.27 -2.93 5.93
CA THR A 467 13.63 -4.09 6.75
C THR A 467 14.93 -3.81 7.52
N GLY A 468 14.96 -4.06 8.83
CA GLY A 468 16.16 -3.79 9.63
C GLY A 468 15.89 -3.41 11.08
N ILE A 469 16.87 -2.76 11.72
CA ILE A 469 16.77 -2.26 13.10
C ILE A 469 16.05 -0.90 13.09
N ILE A 470 14.86 -0.84 13.69
CA ILE A 470 14.04 0.40 13.76
C ILE A 470 14.32 1.22 15.02
N ARG A 471 14.84 0.60 16.07
CA ARG A 471 15.16 1.27 17.34
C ARG A 471 16.33 0.57 18.02
N LYS A 472 17.19 1.37 18.64
CA LYS A 472 18.29 0.94 19.50
C LYS A 472 18.06 1.54 20.89
N ALA A 473 18.26 0.77 21.94
CA ALA A 473 18.23 1.24 23.32
C ALA A 473 19.16 0.38 24.17
N THR A 474 19.43 0.82 25.39
CA THR A 474 20.11 0.00 26.40
C THR A 474 19.11 -0.44 27.47
N LEU A 475 19.53 -1.38 28.32
CA LEU A 475 18.75 -1.74 29.49
C LEU A 475 18.65 -0.59 30.51
N ALA A 476 19.50 0.45 30.41
CA ALA A 476 19.31 1.68 31.17
C ALA A 476 18.06 2.46 30.75
N ASP A 477 17.73 2.42 29.45
CA ASP A 477 16.61 3.16 28.86
C ASP A 477 15.28 2.38 28.94
N VAL A 478 15.34 1.05 28.97
CA VAL A 478 14.17 0.16 28.98
C VAL A 478 14.36 -0.96 29.99
N ARG A 479 13.47 -1.07 30.98
CA ARG A 479 13.53 -2.01 32.10
C ARG A 479 12.38 -3.00 32.09
N SER A 480 12.57 -4.14 32.76
CA SER A 480 11.45 -5.04 33.04
C SER A 480 10.55 -4.48 34.13
N PHE A 481 9.29 -4.89 34.16
CA PHE A 481 8.35 -4.53 35.24
C PHE A 481 8.59 -5.27 36.57
N ALA A 482 9.67 -6.06 36.69
CA ALA A 482 9.93 -6.83 37.91
C ALA A 482 10.28 -5.92 39.10
N VAL A 483 9.72 -6.24 40.27
CA VAL A 483 10.07 -5.55 41.52
C VAL A 483 11.48 -5.95 41.93
N GLN A 484 12.36 -4.96 42.07
CA GLN A 484 13.77 -5.16 42.43
C GLN A 484 14.08 -4.58 43.81
N THR A 485 15.08 -5.17 44.48
CA THR A 485 15.63 -4.60 45.71
C THR A 485 16.39 -3.31 45.41
N PRO A 486 16.54 -2.38 46.37
CA PRO A 486 17.29 -1.13 46.16
C PRO A 486 18.73 -1.37 45.68
N GLU A 487 19.38 -2.43 46.17
CA GLU A 487 20.73 -2.82 45.75
C GLU A 487 20.77 -3.26 44.27
N HIS A 488 19.81 -4.08 43.84
CA HIS A 488 19.72 -4.53 42.44
C HIS A 488 19.37 -3.38 41.50
N ALA A 489 18.46 -2.49 41.90
CA ALA A 489 18.10 -1.31 41.11
C ALA A 489 19.30 -0.40 40.88
N THR A 490 20.13 -0.18 41.92
CA THR A 490 21.35 0.64 41.82
C THR A 490 22.40 -0.01 40.93
N LEU A 491 22.61 -1.32 41.04
CA LEU A 491 23.49 -2.09 40.16
C LEU A 491 23.05 -1.98 38.70
N LEU A 492 21.76 -2.22 38.47
CA LEU A 492 21.18 -2.23 37.15
C LEU A 492 21.21 -0.84 36.52
N HIS A 493 21.06 0.23 37.29
CA HIS A 493 21.29 1.60 36.81
C HIS A 493 22.75 1.80 36.35
N LYS A 494 23.73 1.32 37.12
CA LYS A 494 25.16 1.48 36.77
C LYS A 494 25.59 0.61 35.59
N ARG A 495 25.09 -0.62 35.47
CA ARG A 495 25.45 -1.60 34.43
C ARG A 495 24.41 -1.75 33.33
N GLY A 496 23.39 -0.90 33.29
CA GLY A 496 22.33 -0.97 32.29
C GLY A 496 22.84 -0.75 30.85
N GLY A 497 23.96 -0.04 30.70
CA GLY A 497 24.65 0.12 29.42
C GLY A 497 25.36 -1.15 28.93
N ASP A 498 25.55 -2.16 29.78
CA ASP A 498 26.19 -3.44 29.42
C ASP A 498 25.23 -4.34 28.61
N VAL A 499 23.98 -3.93 28.40
CA VAL A 499 22.97 -4.68 27.65
C VAL A 499 22.35 -3.80 26.57
N ALA A 500 22.46 -4.22 25.33
CA ALA A 500 21.90 -3.54 24.17
C ALA A 500 20.61 -4.21 23.68
N VAL A 501 19.64 -3.40 23.28
CA VAL A 501 18.31 -3.82 22.83
C VAL A 501 18.04 -3.27 21.44
N PHE A 502 17.72 -4.16 20.51
CA PHE A 502 17.45 -3.85 19.11
C PHE A 502 16.06 -4.34 18.72
N TRP A 503 15.20 -3.42 18.25
CA TRP A 503 13.92 -3.79 17.67
C TRP A 503 14.08 -3.94 16.17
N CYS A 504 13.75 -5.13 15.66
CA CYS A 504 13.78 -5.44 14.24
C CYS A 504 12.38 -5.32 13.64
N SER A 505 12.31 -4.89 12.38
CA SER A 505 11.08 -4.80 11.60
C SER A 505 11.28 -5.34 10.19
N GLY A 506 10.18 -5.80 9.59
CA GLY A 506 10.15 -6.30 8.22
C GLY A 506 10.63 -7.75 8.08
N TYR A 507 10.50 -8.32 6.89
CA TYR A 507 10.91 -9.71 6.64
C TYR A 507 12.43 -9.80 6.52
N ILE A 508 13.02 -10.69 7.30
CA ILE A 508 14.48 -10.85 7.34
C ILE A 508 14.87 -11.99 6.39
N PHE A 509 15.65 -11.65 5.37
CA PHE A 509 16.31 -12.60 4.49
C PHE A 509 17.83 -12.41 4.54
N PHE A 510 18.62 -13.24 3.84
CA PHE A 510 20.10 -13.16 3.88
C PHE A 510 20.65 -11.74 3.80
N GLY A 511 20.18 -10.94 2.83
CA GLY A 511 20.62 -9.56 2.62
C GLY A 511 20.41 -8.68 3.85
N THR A 512 19.16 -8.55 4.31
CA THR A 512 18.84 -7.74 5.49
C THR A 512 19.45 -8.31 6.78
N ALA A 513 19.51 -9.64 6.93
CA ALA A 513 20.12 -10.27 8.09
C ALA A 513 21.60 -9.88 8.21
N SER A 514 22.33 -9.85 7.09
CA SER A 514 23.71 -9.37 7.06
C SER A 514 23.82 -7.89 7.46
N THR A 515 22.90 -7.03 7.01
CA THR A 515 22.87 -5.62 7.42
C THR A 515 22.59 -5.47 8.92
N ILE A 516 21.60 -6.18 9.46
CA ILE A 516 21.29 -6.17 10.91
C ILE A 516 22.51 -6.63 11.71
N VAL A 517 23.15 -7.72 11.27
CA VAL A 517 24.34 -8.28 11.91
C VAL A 517 25.51 -7.30 11.86
N GLN A 518 25.72 -6.64 10.72
CA GLN A 518 26.78 -5.64 10.56
C GLN A 518 26.52 -4.40 11.43
N ASP A 519 25.28 -3.89 11.47
CA ASP A 519 24.88 -2.77 12.33
C ASP A 519 25.09 -3.07 13.83
N ILE A 520 24.94 -4.34 14.23
CA ILE A 520 25.18 -4.78 15.60
C ILE A 520 26.68 -5.00 15.85
N ASP A 521 27.41 -5.58 14.90
CA ASP A 521 28.87 -5.73 14.98
C ASP A 521 29.54 -4.35 15.09
N ASP A 522 29.15 -3.35 14.28
CA ASP A 522 29.63 -1.97 14.35
C ASP A 522 29.28 -1.31 15.71
N TYR A 523 28.10 -1.62 16.26
CA TYR A 523 27.70 -1.15 17.59
C TYR A 523 28.56 -1.78 18.70
N LEU A 524 28.83 -3.08 18.62
CA LEU A 524 29.71 -3.79 19.56
C LEU A 524 31.15 -3.28 19.52
N ASP A 525 31.64 -2.91 18.33
CA ASP A 525 32.97 -2.34 18.17
C ASP A 525 33.06 -0.92 18.78
N THR A 526 31.96 -0.17 18.76
CA THR A 526 31.85 1.15 19.40
C THR A 526 31.69 1.02 20.93
N PHE A 527 30.98 0.00 21.40
CA PHE A 527 30.66 -0.23 22.81
C PHE A 527 31.16 -1.61 23.29
N PRO A 528 32.47 -1.76 23.56
CA PRO A 528 33.07 -3.07 23.87
C PRO A 528 32.65 -3.65 25.23
N ASN A 529 32.00 -2.85 26.10
CA ASN A 529 31.54 -3.28 27.41
C ASN A 529 30.20 -4.05 27.38
N VAL A 530 29.55 -4.13 26.21
CA VAL A 530 28.26 -4.83 26.06
C VAL A 530 28.44 -6.34 26.28
N GLN A 531 27.75 -6.88 27.28
CA GLN A 531 27.79 -8.28 27.68
C GLN A 531 26.59 -9.09 27.19
N ALA A 532 25.46 -8.43 26.87
CA ALA A 532 24.31 -9.09 26.28
C ALA A 532 23.59 -8.24 25.24
N ILE A 533 22.98 -8.91 24.27
CA ILE A 533 22.18 -8.32 23.20
C ILE A 533 20.79 -8.94 23.21
N ILE A 534 19.76 -8.10 23.09
CA ILE A 534 18.38 -8.51 22.89
C ILE A 534 17.94 -8.09 21.49
N LEU A 535 17.48 -9.04 20.68
CA LEU A 535 16.86 -8.85 19.38
C LEU A 535 15.36 -9.10 19.50
N ASP A 536 14.56 -8.05 19.35
CA ASP A 536 13.10 -8.14 19.37
C ASP A 536 12.53 -8.26 17.94
N PHE A 537 11.84 -9.37 17.70
CA PHE A 537 11.20 -9.72 16.45
C PHE A 537 9.69 -9.47 16.44
N GLU A 538 9.12 -8.69 17.38
CA GLU A 538 7.68 -8.42 17.45
C GLU A 538 7.11 -7.83 16.14
N PHE A 539 7.91 -7.05 15.39
CA PHE A 539 7.52 -6.48 14.09
C PHE A 539 8.10 -7.23 12.89
N VAL A 540 8.66 -8.43 13.10
CA VAL A 540 9.22 -9.29 12.04
C VAL A 540 8.21 -10.39 11.69
N PRO A 541 7.54 -10.31 10.53
CA PRO A 541 6.50 -11.27 10.16
C PRO A 541 7.08 -12.68 9.91
N ALA A 542 8.27 -12.76 9.33
CA ALA A 542 8.96 -14.00 9.06
C ALA A 542 10.46 -13.77 8.76
N VAL A 543 11.22 -14.85 8.90
CA VAL A 543 12.64 -14.95 8.53
C VAL A 543 12.79 -16.18 7.64
N ASP A 544 13.53 -16.07 6.55
CA ASP A 544 13.83 -17.20 5.68
C ASP A 544 14.95 -18.09 6.26
N ALA A 545 15.20 -19.24 5.64
CA ALA A 545 16.23 -20.18 6.13
C ALA A 545 17.65 -19.56 6.14
N SER A 546 17.91 -18.68 5.17
CA SER A 546 19.20 -18.03 4.99
C SER A 546 19.45 -16.96 6.07
N GLY A 547 18.43 -16.18 6.43
CA GLY A 547 18.44 -15.19 7.51
C GLY A 547 18.57 -15.85 8.88
N VAL A 548 17.88 -16.97 9.12
CA VAL A 548 18.10 -17.77 10.34
C VAL A 548 19.55 -18.23 10.44
N SER A 549 20.13 -18.71 9.34
CA SER A 549 21.54 -19.14 9.32
C SER A 549 22.51 -17.98 9.58
N ALA A 550 22.24 -16.80 9.05
CA ALA A 550 23.04 -15.60 9.32
C ALA A 550 22.97 -15.17 10.79
N LEU A 551 21.78 -15.20 11.40
CA LEU A 551 21.58 -14.91 12.83
C LEU A 551 22.25 -15.94 13.74
N MET A 552 22.18 -17.24 13.41
CA MET A 552 22.89 -18.29 14.18
C MET A 552 24.40 -18.18 14.04
N GLY A 553 24.89 -17.88 12.83
CA GLY A 553 26.29 -17.58 12.58
C GLY A 553 26.77 -16.39 13.41
N PHE A 554 25.96 -15.33 13.52
CA PHE A 554 26.22 -14.19 14.40
C PHE A 554 26.25 -14.58 15.89
N ALA A 555 25.22 -15.29 16.38
CA ALA A 555 25.18 -15.75 17.77
C ALA A 555 26.41 -16.60 18.14
N SER A 556 26.83 -17.50 17.24
CA SER A 556 28.05 -18.31 17.43
C SER A 556 29.32 -17.45 17.51
N ARG A 557 29.41 -16.35 16.75
CA ARG A 557 30.53 -15.39 16.85
C ARG A 557 30.51 -14.63 18.17
N CYS A 558 29.34 -14.17 18.62
CA CYS A 558 29.18 -13.47 19.90
C CYS A 558 29.64 -14.32 21.09
N LEU A 559 29.30 -15.61 21.11
CA LEU A 559 29.74 -16.54 22.15
C LEU A 559 31.25 -16.82 22.12
N LYS A 560 31.90 -16.66 20.95
CA LYS A 560 33.36 -16.85 20.80
C LYS A 560 34.17 -15.59 21.09
N LYS A 561 33.56 -14.41 21.20
CA LYS A 561 34.26 -13.18 21.61
C LYS A 561 34.77 -13.34 23.07
N SER A 562 35.83 -12.60 23.41
CA SER A 562 36.41 -12.56 24.76
C SER A 562 36.39 -11.11 25.26
N PRO A 563 35.48 -10.75 26.19
CA PRO A 563 34.50 -11.59 26.87
C PRO A 563 33.32 -12.06 25.98
N PRO A 564 32.62 -13.16 26.32
CA PRO A 564 31.54 -13.69 25.48
C PRO A 564 30.29 -12.82 25.62
N VAL A 565 29.67 -12.49 24.49
CA VAL A 565 28.44 -11.70 24.44
C VAL A 565 27.24 -12.64 24.35
N SER A 566 26.31 -12.51 25.29
CA SER A 566 25.09 -13.32 25.35
C SER A 566 24.04 -12.77 24.38
N VAL A 567 23.26 -13.62 23.73
CA VAL A 567 22.29 -13.20 22.69
C VAL A 567 20.91 -13.73 23.03
N CYS A 568 19.93 -12.84 23.13
CA CYS A 568 18.52 -13.17 23.29
C CYS A 568 17.73 -12.76 22.06
N CYS A 569 16.91 -13.67 21.54
CA CYS A 569 15.92 -13.37 20.51
C CYS A 569 14.52 -13.47 21.13
N CYS A 570 13.70 -12.43 21.00
CA CYS A 570 12.35 -12.38 21.57
C CYS A 570 11.29 -11.91 20.55
N GLY A 571 10.01 -11.89 20.95
CA GLY A 571 8.93 -11.34 20.10
C GLY A 571 8.60 -12.17 18.85
N MET A 572 8.98 -13.45 18.80
CA MET A 572 8.89 -14.26 17.58
C MET A 572 7.49 -14.86 17.34
N THR A 573 7.10 -14.97 16.07
CA THR A 573 5.95 -15.81 15.67
C THR A 573 6.23 -17.28 15.97
N ARG A 574 5.17 -18.10 16.14
CA ARG A 574 5.32 -19.55 16.42
C ARG A 574 6.17 -20.28 15.37
N ARG A 575 6.00 -19.91 14.09
CA ARG A 575 6.77 -20.47 12.98
C ARG A 575 8.24 -20.09 13.08
N LEU A 576 8.54 -18.81 13.34
CA LEU A 576 9.91 -18.33 13.50
C LEU A 576 10.61 -18.96 14.70
N HIS A 577 9.95 -19.00 15.86
CA HIS A 577 10.47 -19.65 17.06
C HIS A 577 10.80 -21.13 16.80
N GLY A 578 9.92 -21.85 16.09
CA GLY A 578 10.17 -23.23 15.67
C GLY A 578 11.44 -23.36 14.82
N SER A 579 11.58 -22.54 13.77
CA SER A 579 12.77 -22.54 12.91
C SER A 579 14.05 -22.19 13.69
N MET A 580 14.02 -21.18 14.55
CA MET A 580 15.16 -20.77 15.38
C MET A 580 15.55 -21.85 16.39
N THR A 581 14.58 -22.54 16.99
CA THR A 581 14.85 -23.63 17.94
C THR A 581 15.55 -24.82 17.28
N VAL A 582 15.12 -25.17 16.06
CA VAL A 582 15.80 -26.22 15.27
C VAL A 582 17.21 -25.77 14.91
N ALA A 583 17.37 -24.52 14.47
CA ALA A 583 18.68 -23.99 14.09
C ALA A 583 19.66 -23.92 15.28
N VAL A 584 19.21 -23.53 16.48
CA VAL A 584 20.03 -23.55 17.70
C VAL A 584 20.56 -24.96 18.00
N LYS A 585 19.74 -25.99 17.80
CA LYS A 585 20.14 -27.40 17.97
C LYS A 585 21.16 -27.85 16.94
N GLU A 586 20.91 -27.53 15.67
CA GLU A 586 21.81 -27.89 14.57
C GLU A 586 23.19 -27.24 14.72
N TRP A 587 23.22 -25.99 15.17
CA TRP A 587 24.45 -25.22 15.40
C TRP A 587 25.12 -25.50 16.75
N LYS A 588 24.53 -26.38 17.58
CA LYS A 588 25.02 -26.74 18.93
C LYS A 588 25.19 -25.51 19.85
N LEU A 589 24.23 -24.59 19.80
CA LEU A 589 24.20 -23.35 20.57
C LEU A 589 23.30 -23.45 21.82
N GLU A 590 23.07 -24.65 22.35
CA GLU A 590 22.30 -24.87 23.58
C GLU A 590 23.11 -24.42 24.82
N ASP A 591 23.30 -23.11 24.97
CA ASP A 591 24.02 -22.45 26.06
C ASP A 591 23.05 -21.53 26.82
N GLU A 592 23.20 -21.37 28.14
CA GLU A 592 22.41 -20.41 28.93
C GLU A 592 22.56 -18.96 28.42
N ARG A 593 23.64 -18.67 27.71
CA ARG A 593 23.94 -17.37 27.07
C ARG A 593 23.15 -17.14 25.78
N VAL A 594 22.45 -18.14 25.24
CA VAL A 594 21.56 -17.99 24.07
C VAL A 594 20.12 -18.28 24.48
N MET A 595 19.30 -17.24 24.52
CA MET A 595 17.90 -17.37 24.90
C MET A 595 16.97 -17.13 23.70
N LEU A 596 16.06 -18.08 23.45
CA LEU A 596 14.93 -17.88 22.56
C LEU A 596 13.66 -17.69 23.40
N ASN A 597 12.99 -16.56 23.21
CA ASN A 597 11.74 -16.26 23.88
C ASN A 597 10.62 -16.00 22.88
N GLN A 598 9.54 -16.79 22.95
CA GLN A 598 8.38 -16.58 22.08
C GLN A 598 7.52 -15.38 22.51
N ARG A 599 7.62 -14.95 23.78
CA ARG A 599 6.83 -13.85 24.34
C ARG A 599 7.49 -12.50 24.03
N ARG A 600 6.71 -11.43 24.26
CA ARG A 600 7.17 -10.03 24.16
C ARG A 600 8.42 -9.77 24.99
N ILE A 601 9.04 -8.64 24.69
CA ILE A 601 10.34 -8.21 25.20
C ILE A 601 10.53 -8.30 26.72
N GLU A 602 9.46 -8.19 27.52
CA GLU A 602 9.49 -8.30 28.99
C GLU A 602 10.29 -9.50 29.52
N GLY A 603 10.05 -10.69 28.96
CA GLY A 603 10.77 -11.88 29.42
C GLY A 603 12.26 -11.86 29.07
N ALA A 604 12.63 -11.17 27.98
CA ALA A 604 14.03 -10.98 27.59
C ALA A 604 14.74 -9.94 28.48
N LEU A 605 14.05 -8.84 28.82
CA LEU A 605 14.58 -7.83 29.73
C LEU A 605 14.84 -8.43 31.12
N GLY A 606 13.87 -9.19 31.66
CA GLY A 606 14.04 -9.86 32.95
C GLY A 606 15.18 -10.89 32.95
N TRP A 607 15.39 -11.63 31.84
CA TRP A 607 16.53 -12.53 31.69
C TRP A 607 17.86 -11.77 31.69
N ALA A 608 17.96 -10.66 30.96
CA ALA A 608 19.18 -9.86 30.91
C ALA A 608 19.51 -9.19 32.26
N GLU A 609 18.49 -8.71 32.98
CA GLU A 609 18.64 -8.19 34.35
C GLU A 609 19.21 -9.25 35.30
N GLN A 610 18.67 -10.48 35.26
CA GLN A 610 19.19 -11.59 36.05
C GLN A 610 20.63 -11.97 35.67
N LEU A 611 20.99 -11.85 34.39
CA LEU A 611 22.33 -12.14 33.91
C LEU A 611 23.35 -11.14 34.49
N LEU A 612 23.03 -9.84 34.49
CA LEU A 612 23.87 -8.81 35.13
C LEU A 612 23.96 -8.99 36.64
N ILE A 613 22.84 -9.32 37.30
CA ILE A 613 22.82 -9.56 38.75
C ILE A 613 23.69 -10.77 39.11
N LYS A 614 23.56 -11.88 38.39
CA LYS A 614 24.38 -13.08 38.60
C LYS A 614 25.86 -12.77 38.39
N ALA A 615 26.22 -12.04 37.34
CA ALA A 615 27.60 -11.63 37.09
C ALA A 615 28.18 -10.82 38.25
N TYR A 616 27.41 -9.88 38.80
CA TYR A 616 27.83 -9.06 39.95
C TYR A 616 28.09 -9.88 41.22
N PHE A 617 27.21 -10.82 41.58
CA PHE A 617 27.42 -11.67 42.75
C PHE A 617 28.58 -12.65 42.58
N HIS A 618 28.86 -13.07 41.34
CA HIS A 618 30.01 -13.91 41.04
C HIS A 618 31.35 -13.16 41.16
N GLU A 619 31.35 -11.84 40.91
CA GLU A 619 32.49 -10.93 41.07
C GLU A 619 32.73 -10.51 42.53
N SER A 620 31.76 -10.66 43.45
CA SER A 620 31.89 -10.28 44.88
C SER A 620 31.06 -11.17 45.84
N PRO A 621 31.59 -12.32 46.31
CA PRO A 621 30.86 -13.26 47.16
C PRO A 621 30.57 -12.77 48.59
N ALA A 622 31.21 -11.69 49.06
CA ALA A 622 31.01 -11.15 50.42
C ALA A 622 29.62 -10.51 50.64
N ASN A 623 28.88 -10.20 49.56
CA ASN A 623 27.57 -9.55 49.64
C ASN A 623 26.40 -10.53 49.81
N LEU A 624 26.59 -11.85 49.61
CA LEU A 624 25.54 -12.86 49.79
C LEU A 624 25.04 -12.92 51.26
N SER A 625 25.91 -12.65 52.22
CA SER A 625 25.59 -12.70 53.66
C SER A 625 24.73 -11.54 54.16
N ARG A 626 24.74 -10.38 53.48
CA ARG A 626 23.91 -9.21 53.87
C ARG A 626 22.45 -9.31 53.41
N ALA A 627 22.20 -9.99 52.29
CA ALA A 627 20.85 -10.07 51.71
C ALA A 627 19.88 -11.01 52.47
N SER A 628 20.35 -11.84 53.40
CA SER A 628 19.54 -12.89 54.05
C SER A 628 18.87 -12.49 55.37
N SER A 629 19.17 -11.31 55.93
CA SER A 629 18.60 -10.87 57.21
C SER A 629 17.46 -9.85 57.02
N ASN A 630 16.28 -10.31 56.67
CA ASN A 630 15.05 -9.50 56.76
C ASN A 630 14.34 -9.79 58.09
N PRO A 631 14.15 -8.81 59.00
CA PRO A 631 13.34 -9.01 60.20
C PRO A 631 11.84 -8.99 59.88
N HIS A 632 11.08 -9.90 60.50
CA HIS A 632 9.62 -9.96 60.40
C HIS A 632 8.94 -8.71 61.00
N PRO A 633 7.86 -8.17 60.39
CA PRO A 633 7.14 -7.03 60.94
C PRO A 633 6.18 -7.44 62.07
N VAL A 634 6.32 -6.78 63.22
CA VAL A 634 5.40 -6.86 64.38
C VAL A 634 4.20 -5.94 64.15
N PRO A 635 2.96 -6.27 64.57
CA PRO A 635 1.81 -5.38 64.39
C PRO A 635 1.86 -4.17 65.33
N PHE A 636 1.75 -2.95 64.77
CA PHE A 636 1.86 -1.68 65.51
C PHE A 636 0.49 -0.99 65.66
N THR A 637 0.05 -0.68 66.88
CA THR A 637 -1.08 0.23 67.16
C THR A 637 -0.78 1.13 68.37
N GLY A 638 -0.90 2.46 68.23
CA GLY A 638 -0.67 3.46 69.29
C GLY A 638 0.16 4.69 68.82
N THR A 639 0.08 5.80 69.57
CA THR A 639 0.83 7.04 69.28
C THR A 639 2.33 6.91 69.61
N GLU A 640 2.70 6.22 70.69
CA GLU A 640 4.11 5.86 70.98
C GLU A 640 4.71 4.97 69.88
N THR A 641 3.90 4.17 69.22
CA THR A 641 4.30 3.26 68.15
C THR A 641 4.49 3.98 66.81
N ALA A 642 3.80 5.09 66.57
CA ALA A 642 4.03 5.95 65.40
C ALA A 642 5.39 6.67 65.48
N SER A 643 5.74 7.21 66.65
CA SER A 643 7.05 7.83 66.88
C SER A 643 8.18 6.81 66.80
N LYS A 644 8.03 5.61 67.39
CA LYS A 644 9.04 4.54 67.26
C LYS A 644 9.19 4.05 65.82
N ALA A 645 8.09 3.95 65.06
CA ALA A 645 8.15 3.60 63.64
C ALA A 645 8.88 4.69 62.84
N MET A 646 8.58 5.98 63.09
CA MET A 646 9.26 7.09 62.43
C MET A 646 10.75 7.16 62.80
N LEU A 647 11.11 6.88 64.05
CA LEU A 647 12.49 6.83 64.51
C LEU A 647 13.25 5.71 63.80
N PHE A 648 12.69 4.49 63.78
CA PHE A 648 13.25 3.36 63.03
C PHE A 648 13.45 3.68 61.56
N LEU A 649 12.50 4.39 60.95
CA LEU A 649 12.58 4.80 59.56
C LEU A 649 13.71 5.79 59.30
N LEU A 650 13.81 6.84 60.11
CA LEU A 650 14.82 7.88 59.94
C LEU A 650 16.23 7.35 60.19
N HIS A 651 16.42 6.41 61.11
CA HIS A 651 17.69 5.72 61.29
C HIS A 651 18.10 4.91 60.04
N GLY A 652 17.15 4.35 59.29
CA GLY A 652 17.43 3.66 58.03
C GLY A 652 17.70 4.60 56.85
N LEU A 653 17.11 5.80 56.88
CA LEU A 653 17.18 6.79 55.79
C LEU A 653 18.36 7.75 55.91
N VAL A 654 18.75 8.08 57.14
CA VAL A 654 19.77 9.09 57.44
C VAL A 654 20.77 8.52 58.45
N PRO A 655 21.59 7.53 58.05
CA PRO A 655 22.52 6.86 58.96
C PRO A 655 23.61 7.79 59.52
N ASP A 656 23.88 8.92 58.85
CA ASP A 656 24.96 9.86 59.17
C ASP A 656 24.51 11.05 60.07
N ALA A 657 23.22 11.14 60.43
CA ALA A 657 22.74 12.21 61.31
C ALA A 657 22.98 11.91 62.79
N VAL A 658 23.21 12.95 63.59
CA VAL A 658 23.41 12.83 65.05
C VAL A 658 22.13 12.27 65.68
N GLU A 659 22.25 11.19 66.46
CA GLU A 659 21.13 10.45 67.05
C GLU A 659 20.16 11.36 67.85
N GLY A 660 20.70 12.36 68.55
CA GLY A 660 19.90 13.36 69.26
C GLY A 660 19.06 14.30 68.37
N ASP A 661 19.52 14.58 67.14
CA ASP A 661 18.77 15.41 66.19
C ASP A 661 17.60 14.61 65.57
N ILE A 662 17.80 13.31 65.34
CA ILE A 662 16.73 12.41 64.86
C ILE A 662 15.64 12.26 65.93
N GLU A 663 16.03 12.03 67.19
CA GLU A 663 15.10 11.92 68.31
C GLU A 663 14.29 13.22 68.52
N ALA A 664 14.95 14.38 68.49
CA ALA A 664 14.28 15.68 68.61
C ALA A 664 13.30 15.94 67.46
N PHE A 665 13.70 15.62 66.22
CA PHE A 665 12.84 15.74 65.03
C PHE A 665 11.61 14.83 65.11
N VAL A 666 11.77 13.60 65.59
CA VAL A 666 10.64 12.67 65.79
C VAL A 666 9.72 13.13 66.92
N GLN A 667 10.26 13.67 68.02
CA GLN A 667 9.45 14.24 69.10
C GLN A 667 8.60 15.43 68.62
N GLN A 668 9.15 16.26 67.73
CA GLN A 668 8.42 17.37 67.13
C GLN A 668 7.28 16.90 66.21
N LEU A 669 7.51 15.83 65.43
CA LEU A 669 6.51 15.27 64.51
C LEU A 669 5.48 14.38 65.20
N ALA A 670 5.81 13.81 66.36
CA ALA A 670 5.00 12.86 67.12
C ALA A 670 3.50 13.22 67.27
N PRO A 671 3.10 14.49 67.52
CA PRO A 671 1.69 14.84 67.72
C PRO A 671 0.82 14.66 66.46
N SER A 672 1.45 14.65 65.28
CA SER A 672 0.77 14.71 63.99
C SER A 672 0.95 13.44 63.14
N LEU A 673 1.70 12.45 63.65
CA LEU A 673 1.87 11.17 62.99
C LEU A 673 0.65 10.26 63.24
N GLU A 674 0.13 9.68 62.17
CA GLU A 674 -1.05 8.80 62.25
C GLU A 674 -0.73 7.46 61.57
N ILE A 675 -0.95 6.34 62.25
CA ILE A 675 -0.93 5.01 61.61
C ILE A 675 -2.34 4.73 61.08
N VAL A 676 -2.47 4.61 59.76
CA VAL A 676 -3.75 4.40 59.07
C VAL A 676 -3.80 2.99 58.50
N GLN A 677 -4.85 2.25 58.86
CA GLN A 677 -5.12 0.92 58.32
C GLN A 677 -6.14 0.99 57.19
N TYR A 678 -5.71 0.62 55.99
CA TYR A 678 -6.53 0.57 54.79
C TYR A 678 -7.05 -0.86 54.57
N LYS A 679 -8.37 -0.99 54.45
CA LYS A 679 -9.02 -2.24 54.01
C LYS A 679 -8.64 -2.56 52.57
N VAL A 680 -8.76 -3.82 52.16
CA VAL A 680 -8.52 -4.29 50.78
C VAL A 680 -9.25 -3.40 49.77
N GLY A 681 -8.53 -2.88 48.77
CA GLY A 681 -9.07 -1.95 47.76
C GLY A 681 -9.28 -0.51 48.25
N GLY A 682 -9.00 -0.21 49.52
CA GLY A 682 -9.10 1.14 50.08
C GLY A 682 -8.17 2.10 49.36
N THR A 683 -8.68 3.27 48.96
CA THR A 683 -7.93 4.23 48.12
C THR A 683 -7.08 5.15 48.97
N LEU A 684 -5.78 5.22 48.66
CA LEU A 684 -4.81 6.13 49.28
C LEU A 684 -4.73 7.44 48.49
N PHE A 685 -4.53 7.33 47.18
CA PHE A 685 -4.49 8.45 46.24
C PHE A 685 -5.43 8.18 45.06
N ARG A 686 -6.14 9.21 44.60
CA ARG A 686 -7.01 9.14 43.42
C ARG A 686 -6.84 10.40 42.58
N GLU A 687 -6.55 10.23 41.30
CA GLU A 687 -6.37 11.34 40.36
C GLU A 687 -7.45 12.43 40.51
N GLY A 688 -7.03 13.68 40.66
CA GLY A 688 -7.89 14.85 40.93
C GLY A 688 -8.19 15.14 42.41
N ALA A 689 -7.86 14.25 43.36
CA ALA A 689 -7.96 14.55 44.79
C ALA A 689 -6.77 15.38 45.29
N GLY A 690 -6.89 15.97 46.49
CA GLY A 690 -5.82 16.78 47.09
C GLY A 690 -4.83 15.94 47.89
N ALA A 691 -3.53 16.10 47.66
CA ALA A 691 -2.49 15.40 48.43
C ALA A 691 -2.14 16.17 49.69
N LYS A 692 -2.27 15.54 50.86
CA LYS A 692 -2.05 16.19 52.16
C LYS A 692 -0.99 15.51 53.03
N SER A 693 -0.55 14.31 52.65
CA SER A 693 0.36 13.50 53.44
C SER A 693 1.23 12.58 52.59
N LEU A 694 2.42 12.28 53.11
CA LEU A 694 3.32 11.24 52.67
C LEU A 694 2.96 9.94 53.40
N HIS A 695 3.00 8.80 52.70
CA HIS A 695 2.64 7.50 53.25
C HIS A 695 3.85 6.56 53.22
N PHE A 696 4.18 5.98 54.37
CA PHE A 696 5.13 4.88 54.46
C PHE A 696 4.39 3.58 54.72
N VAL A 697 4.58 2.54 53.91
CA VAL A 697 3.84 1.28 54.04
C VAL A 697 4.53 0.39 55.08
N LEU A 698 3.92 0.22 56.24
CA LEU A 698 4.46 -0.59 57.35
C LEU A 698 4.20 -2.09 57.13
N SER A 699 3.03 -2.45 56.61
CA SER A 699 2.68 -3.84 56.29
C SER A 699 1.63 -3.91 55.17
N GLY A 700 1.61 -5.02 54.44
CA GLY A 700 0.78 -5.19 53.24
C GLY A 700 1.42 -4.57 51.99
N SER A 701 0.61 -4.22 51.00
CA SER A 701 1.07 -3.56 49.77
C SER A 701 0.06 -2.56 49.24
N VAL A 702 0.51 -1.59 48.46
CA VAL A 702 -0.33 -0.61 47.76
C VAL A 702 -0.13 -0.77 46.27
N LYS A 703 -1.19 -1.15 45.56
CA LYS A 703 -1.22 -1.28 44.09
C LYS A 703 -1.64 0.05 43.47
N LEU A 704 -0.81 0.58 42.56
CA LEU A 704 -1.18 1.67 41.68
C LEU A 704 -1.76 1.04 40.41
N SER A 705 -3.04 1.28 40.17
CA SER A 705 -3.76 0.70 39.07
C SER A 705 -4.47 1.76 38.23
N LYS A 706 -4.59 1.44 36.95
CA LYS A 706 -5.27 2.24 35.94
C LYS A 706 -6.55 1.54 35.54
N VAL A 707 -7.68 2.21 35.67
CA VAL A 707 -8.98 1.70 35.21
C VAL A 707 -9.25 2.25 33.80
N ILE A 708 -9.48 1.35 32.84
CA ILE A 708 -9.80 1.69 31.45
C ILE A 708 -11.33 1.83 31.32
N SER A 709 -11.81 2.98 30.84
CA SER A 709 -13.25 3.18 30.61
C SER A 709 -13.76 2.27 29.50
N GLU A 710 -14.86 1.56 29.73
CA GLU A 710 -15.48 0.64 28.76
C GLU A 710 -15.89 1.33 27.45
N THR A 711 -16.17 2.65 27.48
CA THR A 711 -16.55 3.45 26.31
C THR A 711 -15.40 3.73 25.33
N GLU A 712 -14.15 3.56 25.76
CA GLU A 712 -12.94 3.81 24.95
C GLU A 712 -12.09 2.54 24.71
N VAL A 713 -12.69 1.36 24.86
CA VAL A 713 -12.18 0.15 24.20
C VAL A 713 -12.44 0.30 22.70
N PHE A 714 -11.81 1.31 22.09
CA PHE A 714 -11.62 1.39 20.67
C PHE A 714 -10.98 0.08 20.27
N LYS A 715 -11.72 -0.68 19.46
CA LYS A 715 -11.19 -1.74 18.61
C LYS A 715 -9.94 -1.19 17.91
N MET A 716 -8.76 -1.39 18.49
CA MET A 716 -7.55 -1.43 17.68
C MET A 716 -7.70 -2.67 16.81
N GLY A 717 -8.33 -2.49 15.65
CA GLY A 717 -8.31 -3.48 14.59
C GLY A 717 -6.88 -3.63 14.14
N ARG A 718 -6.13 -4.55 14.76
CA ARG A 718 -4.93 -5.11 14.15
C ARG A 718 -5.40 -6.21 13.22
N TYR A 719 -5.58 -5.86 11.95
CA TYR A 719 -5.69 -6.86 10.88
C TYR A 719 -4.35 -7.60 10.80
N HIS A 720 -4.24 -8.74 11.47
CA HIS A 720 -3.21 -9.71 11.14
C HIS A 720 -3.68 -10.54 9.95
N LEU A 721 -2.78 -10.74 8.98
CA LEU A 721 -3.01 -11.36 7.68
C LEU A 721 -3.42 -12.86 7.71
N ASN A 722 -3.91 -13.40 8.84
CA ASN A 722 -4.10 -14.84 9.06
C ASN A 722 -5.36 -15.21 9.90
N GLU A 723 -6.41 -14.38 9.91
CA GLU A 723 -7.66 -14.72 10.64
C GLU A 723 -8.41 -15.93 10.04
N GLU A 724 -8.13 -16.33 8.79
CA GLU A 724 -8.79 -17.47 8.12
C GLU A 724 -8.43 -18.86 8.69
N LYS A 725 -7.48 -18.97 9.62
CA LYS A 725 -7.07 -20.27 10.21
C LYS A 725 -7.63 -20.58 11.60
N GLY A 726 -8.62 -19.84 12.08
CA GLY A 726 -9.36 -20.21 13.30
C GLY A 726 -8.63 -19.96 14.62
N ASP A 727 -7.59 -19.12 14.62
CA ASP A 727 -6.93 -18.69 15.85
C ASP A 727 -7.82 -17.69 16.60
N LYS A 728 -8.62 -18.20 17.55
CA LYS A 728 -9.30 -17.37 18.56
C LYS A 728 -8.27 -16.91 19.60
N PHE A 729 -7.74 -15.70 19.45
CA PHE A 729 -7.07 -15.04 20.57
C PHE A 729 -8.13 -14.56 21.56
N VAL A 730 -8.24 -15.25 22.70
CA VAL A 730 -9.00 -14.77 23.85
C VAL A 730 -8.13 -13.70 24.51
N PHE A 731 -8.37 -12.44 24.17
CA PHE A 731 -7.81 -11.33 24.93
C PHE A 731 -8.52 -11.29 26.28
N GLU A 732 -7.80 -11.55 27.38
CA GLU A 732 -8.27 -11.21 28.72
C GLU A 732 -8.54 -9.70 28.76
N GLN A 733 -9.82 -9.31 28.72
CA GLN A 733 -10.25 -7.94 28.93
C GLN A 733 -9.94 -7.56 30.37
N ARG A 734 -8.73 -7.05 30.62
CA ARG A 734 -8.39 -6.46 31.91
C ARG A 734 -8.86 -5.01 31.90
N THR A 735 -9.95 -4.76 32.61
CA THR A 735 -10.51 -3.42 32.89
C THR A 735 -9.60 -2.61 33.83
N GLU A 736 -8.69 -3.28 34.53
CA GLU A 736 -7.71 -2.68 35.43
C GLU A 736 -6.30 -3.17 35.08
N VAL A 737 -5.39 -2.22 34.80
CA VAL A 737 -3.97 -2.48 34.51
C VAL A 737 -3.15 -2.02 35.71
N GLU A 738 -2.40 -2.93 36.32
CA GLU A 738 -1.48 -2.61 37.40
C GLU A 738 -0.24 -1.91 36.84
N LEU A 739 0.06 -0.71 37.34
CA LEU A 739 1.19 0.11 36.91
C LEU A 739 2.41 -0.12 37.81
N LYS A 740 2.19 -0.20 39.13
CA LYS A 740 3.26 -0.34 40.14
C LYS A 740 2.68 -0.92 41.43
N CYS A 741 3.44 -1.76 42.13
CA CYS A 741 3.10 -2.22 43.47
C CYS A 741 4.15 -1.71 44.47
N VAL A 742 3.70 -1.04 45.53
CA VAL A 742 4.54 -0.57 46.64
C VAL A 742 4.41 -1.57 47.79
N PRO A 743 5.46 -2.36 48.10
CA PRO A 743 5.43 -3.32 49.20
C PRO A 743 5.63 -2.64 50.55
N ALA A 744 5.49 -3.40 51.64
CA ALA A 744 5.93 -3.00 52.96
C ALA A 744 7.41 -2.58 52.94
N GLY A 745 7.73 -1.45 53.58
CA GLY A 745 9.03 -0.80 53.49
C GLY A 745 9.11 0.32 52.44
N GLY A 746 8.10 0.48 51.58
CA GLY A 746 8.07 1.49 50.53
C GLY A 746 7.42 2.81 50.92
N TRP A 747 7.86 3.90 50.27
CA TRP A 747 7.23 5.22 50.33
C TRP A 747 6.21 5.38 49.21
N LEU A 748 5.13 6.13 49.50
CA LEU A 748 4.14 6.58 48.53
C LEU A 748 3.74 8.03 48.82
N GLY A 749 4.30 8.96 48.04
CA GLY A 749 3.97 10.37 48.04
C GLY A 749 3.16 10.82 46.82
N SER A 750 2.75 12.09 46.81
CA SER A 750 2.09 12.70 45.65
C SER A 750 2.99 12.76 44.42
N LEU A 751 4.29 12.98 44.59
CA LEU A 751 5.27 13.02 43.50
C LEU A 751 5.41 11.66 42.82
N GLU A 752 5.62 10.59 43.59
CA GLU A 752 5.74 9.22 43.07
C GLU A 752 4.45 8.74 42.40
N PHE A 753 3.29 9.11 42.97
CA PHE A 753 1.99 8.85 42.37
C PHE A 753 1.83 9.54 41.01
N CYS A 754 2.18 10.84 40.92
CA CYS A 754 2.13 11.61 39.67
C CYS A 754 3.11 11.08 38.61
N ALA A 755 4.34 10.74 38.99
CA ALA A 755 5.34 10.16 38.08
C ALA A 755 4.90 8.82 37.50
N THR A 756 4.28 7.97 38.33
CA THR A 756 3.75 6.67 37.86
C THR A 756 2.52 6.86 36.96
N ALA A 757 1.70 7.88 37.23
CA ALA A 757 0.54 8.22 36.40
C ALA A 757 0.94 8.78 35.02
N SER A 758 2.03 9.54 34.91
CA SER A 758 2.46 10.21 33.66
C SER A 758 3.05 9.29 32.59
N MET A 759 3.54 8.11 32.97
CA MET A 759 3.99 7.09 32.02
C MET A 759 2.86 6.58 31.10
N SER A 760 1.60 6.88 31.41
CA SER A 760 0.44 6.56 30.60
C SER A 760 0.21 7.59 29.47
N ARG A 761 0.65 7.27 28.25
CA ARG A 761 0.46 8.11 27.03
C ARG A 761 -0.99 8.24 26.51
N THR A 762 -2.01 7.95 27.31
CA THR A 762 -3.43 7.93 26.85
C THR A 762 -4.29 8.89 27.68
N PRO A 763 -5.07 9.79 27.04
CA PRO A 763 -5.63 10.98 27.69
C PRO A 763 -6.87 10.76 28.57
N CYS A 764 -7.42 9.55 28.69
CA CYS A 764 -8.75 9.33 29.29
C CYS A 764 -8.85 8.09 30.20
N CYS A 765 -8.02 8.00 31.26
CA CYS A 765 -8.10 6.93 32.25
C CYS A 765 -7.83 7.48 33.66
N VAL A 766 -8.53 6.96 34.68
CA VAL A 766 -8.33 7.38 36.08
C VAL A 766 -7.31 6.47 36.76
N VAL A 767 -6.22 7.04 37.25
CA VAL A 767 -5.22 6.33 38.07
C VAL A 767 -5.59 6.40 39.55
N SER A 768 -5.44 5.28 40.28
CA SER A 768 -5.61 5.25 41.74
C SER A 768 -4.62 4.33 42.43
N ALA A 769 -4.17 4.73 43.62
CA ALA A 769 -3.38 3.90 44.51
C ALA A 769 -4.32 3.27 45.54
N ARG A 770 -4.38 1.93 45.58
CA ARG A 770 -5.28 1.17 46.44
C ARG A 770 -4.52 0.13 47.25
N ALA A 771 -4.96 -0.13 48.48
CA ALA A 771 -4.43 -1.23 49.26
C ALA A 771 -4.65 -2.58 48.53
N GLY A 772 -3.61 -3.40 48.51
CA GLY A 772 -3.59 -4.72 47.86
C GLY A 772 -4.49 -5.74 48.56
N GLU A 773 -4.36 -6.99 48.13
CA GLU A 773 -5.26 -8.10 48.52
C GLU A 773 -5.25 -8.44 50.02
N GLN A 774 -4.19 -8.05 50.75
CA GLN A 774 -4.06 -8.25 52.19
C GLN A 774 -4.36 -6.98 53.01
N GLY A 775 -4.83 -5.90 52.37
CA GLY A 775 -4.91 -4.57 52.97
C GLY A 775 -3.53 -3.91 53.06
N ALA A 776 -3.47 -2.71 53.62
CA ALA A 776 -2.22 -1.99 53.85
C ALA A 776 -2.28 -1.21 55.15
N CYS A 777 -1.24 -1.31 55.98
CA CYS A 777 -1.04 -0.43 57.12
C CYS A 777 0.04 0.58 56.74
N SER A 778 -0.23 1.87 56.88
CA SER A 778 0.71 2.92 56.50
C SER A 778 0.84 3.99 57.59
N LEU A 779 2.07 4.38 57.87
CA LEU A 779 2.38 5.59 58.63
C LEU A 779 2.14 6.80 57.73
N ARG A 780 1.15 7.62 58.09
CA ARG A 780 0.81 8.87 57.42
C ARG A 780 1.58 10.01 58.08
N VAL A 781 2.36 10.73 57.28
CA VAL A 781 3.12 11.92 57.67
C VAL A 781 2.53 13.13 56.95
N PRO A 782 1.79 14.03 57.63
CA PRO A 782 1.23 15.21 57.00
C PRO A 782 2.33 16.16 56.50
N PHE A 783 2.13 16.70 55.29
CA PHE A 783 3.13 17.56 54.66
C PHE A 783 3.39 18.86 55.44
N HIS A 784 2.38 19.45 56.08
CA HIS A 784 2.56 20.69 56.85
C HIS A 784 3.54 20.51 58.03
N CYS A 785 3.53 19.36 58.71
CA CYS A 785 4.44 19.09 59.83
C CYS A 785 5.89 18.97 59.37
N LEU A 786 6.09 18.33 58.21
CA LEU A 786 7.38 18.25 57.54
C LEU A 786 7.91 19.67 57.23
N ARG A 787 7.05 20.57 56.72
CA ARG A 787 7.41 21.98 56.45
C ARG A 787 7.82 22.73 57.71
N ASP A 788 7.10 22.55 58.82
CA ASP A 788 7.35 23.29 60.06
C ASP A 788 8.68 22.86 60.71
N ALA A 789 9.06 21.58 60.57
CA ALA A 789 10.32 21.04 61.09
C ALA A 789 11.58 21.47 60.30
N LYS A 790 11.42 22.10 59.12
CA LYS A 790 12.52 22.60 58.26
C LYS A 790 13.45 23.58 58.99
N HIS A 791 12.89 24.44 59.85
CA HIS A 791 13.64 25.53 60.48
C HIS A 791 14.43 25.08 61.70
N GLU A 792 14.01 24.00 62.37
CA GLU A 792 14.60 23.53 63.63
C GLU A 792 15.62 22.41 63.41
N HIS A 793 15.43 21.54 62.41
CA HIS A 793 16.32 20.42 62.11
C HIS A 793 16.67 20.32 60.61
N PRO A 794 17.44 21.29 60.05
CA PRO A 794 17.67 21.40 58.61
C PRO A 794 18.45 20.22 58.00
N ALA A 795 19.33 19.56 58.77
CA ALA A 795 20.12 18.43 58.27
C ALA A 795 19.27 17.17 58.01
N VAL A 796 18.46 16.77 58.99
CA VAL A 796 17.52 15.64 58.86
C VAL A 796 16.45 15.96 57.80
N TRP A 797 15.99 17.21 57.76
CA TRP A 797 15.05 17.70 56.76
C TRP A 797 15.58 17.59 55.32
N CYS A 798 16.81 18.05 55.06
CA CYS A 798 17.43 17.96 53.74
C CYS A 798 17.60 16.51 53.28
N ALA A 799 18.00 15.60 54.17
CA ALA A 799 18.17 14.19 53.84
C ALA A 799 16.83 13.50 53.49
N VAL A 800 15.75 13.81 54.23
CA VAL A 800 14.40 13.32 53.90
C VAL A 800 13.94 13.86 52.54
N LEU A 801 14.19 15.14 52.24
CA LEU A 801 13.86 15.75 50.95
C LEU A 801 14.66 15.13 49.79
N GLU A 802 15.96 14.90 49.99
CA GLU A 802 16.82 14.27 48.99
C GLU A 802 16.34 12.86 48.67
N HIS A 803 15.95 12.08 49.70
CA HIS A 803 15.41 10.74 49.50
C HIS A 803 14.06 10.74 48.78
N VAL A 804 13.13 11.63 49.16
CA VAL A 804 11.82 11.76 48.49
C VAL A 804 11.98 12.23 47.03
N SER A 805 12.96 13.10 46.77
CA SER A 805 13.28 13.59 45.41
C SER A 805 13.94 12.51 44.57
N PHE A 806 14.84 11.72 45.15
CA PHE A 806 15.48 10.57 44.53
C PHE A 806 14.44 9.53 44.09
N LEU A 807 13.46 9.23 44.95
CA LEU A 807 12.37 8.31 44.62
C LEU A 807 11.43 8.84 43.52
N ALA A 808 11.37 10.16 43.31
CA ALA A 808 10.57 10.80 42.28
C ALA A 808 11.23 10.83 40.88
N GLY A 809 12.56 10.76 40.77
CA GLY A 809 13.32 10.73 39.50
C GLY A 809 13.30 12.05 38.70
N LEU A 810 14.25 12.25 37.78
CA LEU A 810 14.44 13.50 37.01
C LEU A 810 13.27 13.88 36.09
N GLU A 811 12.57 12.90 35.50
CA GLU A 811 11.39 13.13 34.64
C GLU A 811 10.22 13.80 35.40
N SER A 812 10.16 13.64 36.72
CA SER A 812 9.07 14.20 37.54
C SER A 812 9.19 15.73 37.75
N LEU A 813 10.40 16.29 37.63
CA LEU A 813 10.67 17.73 37.77
C LEU A 813 10.30 18.51 36.49
N GLU A 814 10.51 17.94 35.30
CA GLU A 814 10.05 18.53 34.03
C GLU A 814 8.51 18.61 33.96
N LEU A 815 7.82 17.64 34.57
CA LEU A 815 6.37 17.54 34.58
C LEU A 815 5.67 18.63 35.39
N LEU A 816 6.31 19.15 36.45
CA LEU A 816 5.80 20.31 37.21
C LEU A 816 5.70 21.58 36.35
N GLY A 817 6.41 21.65 35.22
CA GLY A 817 6.33 22.72 34.23
C GLY A 817 5.35 22.46 33.08
N SER A 818 4.79 21.26 32.95
CA SER A 818 3.98 20.86 31.77
C SER A 818 2.46 20.93 32.03
N THR A 819 1.74 21.67 31.20
CA THR A 819 0.30 21.99 31.35
C THR A 819 -0.66 20.89 30.87
N ARG A 820 -0.20 19.65 30.62
CA ARG A 820 -0.97 18.65 29.83
C ARG A 820 -1.60 17.47 30.58
N MET A 821 -1.56 17.44 31.90
CA MET A 821 -2.42 16.54 32.70
C MET A 821 -3.16 17.34 33.75
N LEU A 822 -4.40 16.98 34.08
CA LEU A 822 -5.13 17.54 35.23
C LEU A 822 -4.35 17.19 36.49
N PRO A 823 -3.58 18.10 37.09
CA PRO A 823 -2.65 17.72 38.13
C PRO A 823 -3.43 17.33 39.39
N TYR A 824 -2.97 16.28 40.06
CA TYR A 824 -3.29 16.05 41.47
C TYR A 824 -2.94 17.35 42.21
N ARG A 825 -3.94 18.08 42.75
CA ARG A 825 -3.66 19.36 43.41
C ARG A 825 -2.90 19.08 44.72
N THR A 826 -1.60 19.34 44.75
CA THR A 826 -0.90 19.59 46.01
C THR A 826 -1.58 20.79 46.66
N SER A 827 -1.99 20.69 47.94
CA SER A 827 -2.56 21.88 48.61
C SER A 827 -1.52 23.01 48.59
N SER A 828 -1.96 24.26 48.74
CA SER A 828 -1.06 25.43 48.85
C SER A 828 -0.03 25.30 49.99
N ASP A 829 -0.21 24.32 50.88
CA ASP A 829 0.75 23.98 51.93
C ASP A 829 1.90 23.07 51.49
N ALA A 830 1.86 22.53 50.26
CA ALA A 830 2.79 21.52 49.75
C ALA A 830 3.60 21.96 48.52
N THR A 831 3.90 23.25 48.38
CA THR A 831 4.90 23.78 47.42
C THR A 831 6.32 23.54 47.96
N PHE A 832 6.81 22.30 47.87
CA PHE A 832 8.07 21.86 48.50
C PHE A 832 9.37 22.14 47.70
N LEU A 833 9.29 22.55 46.43
CA LEU A 833 10.46 22.53 45.53
C LEU A 833 10.95 23.89 45.00
N ALA A 834 10.34 25.02 45.40
CA ALA A 834 10.80 26.33 44.95
C ALA A 834 12.12 26.83 45.60
N CYS A 835 12.77 26.03 46.45
CA CYS A 835 13.93 26.46 47.25
C CYS A 835 15.27 25.74 46.93
N ALA A 836 15.34 24.87 45.92
CA ALA A 836 16.56 24.11 45.63
C ALA A 836 17.59 24.87 44.73
N GLU A 837 17.33 26.12 44.33
CA GLU A 837 18.24 26.90 43.46
C GLU A 837 19.18 27.89 44.17
N ALA A 838 19.24 27.92 45.51
CA ALA A 838 20.13 28.85 46.22
C ALA A 838 21.34 28.15 46.84
N SER A 839 22.45 28.03 46.09
CA SER A 839 23.78 27.81 46.67
C SER A 839 24.27 29.11 47.37
N PRO A 840 24.90 29.04 48.55
CA PRO A 840 25.40 30.22 49.24
C PRO A 840 26.83 30.55 48.78
N THR A 841 26.97 31.26 47.65
CA THR A 841 28.23 31.97 47.32
C THR A 841 27.88 33.31 46.65
N GLY A 842 28.27 34.41 47.31
CA GLY A 842 27.79 35.77 47.04
C GLY A 842 28.30 36.48 45.77
N GLY A 843 27.51 37.46 45.34
CA GLY A 843 27.82 38.48 44.32
C GLY A 843 26.54 39.18 43.82
N PRO A 844 26.47 40.52 43.68
CA PRO A 844 25.19 41.23 43.57
C PRO A 844 24.66 41.39 42.13
N ALA A 845 23.32 41.29 42.03
CA ALA A 845 22.39 42.03 41.16
C ALA A 845 22.68 42.22 39.64
N ALA A 846 21.76 41.70 38.81
CA ALA A 846 21.16 42.48 37.70
C ALA A 846 19.84 41.83 37.22
N ALA A 847 18.80 42.64 37.12
CA ALA A 847 17.52 42.35 36.45
C ALA A 847 17.57 42.85 34.98
N PRO A 848 16.45 42.94 34.23
CA PRO A 848 15.75 41.89 33.48
C PRO A 848 15.68 42.17 31.95
N VAL A 849 14.96 41.32 31.21
CA VAL A 849 14.39 41.49 29.84
C VAL A 849 15.25 41.04 28.64
N GLY A 850 14.64 40.24 27.75
CA GLY A 850 15.07 40.15 26.35
C GLY A 850 14.53 38.94 25.58
N GLN A 851 13.41 39.13 24.86
CA GLN A 851 12.97 38.24 23.78
C GLN A 851 14.07 38.06 22.71
N SER A 852 14.35 36.84 22.25
CA SER A 852 14.52 36.52 20.81
C SER A 852 14.86 35.04 20.56
N ALA A 853 14.19 34.48 19.54
CA ALA A 853 14.66 33.48 18.56
C ALA A 853 15.12 32.06 18.99
N ILE A 854 14.19 31.09 18.91
CA ILE A 854 14.16 29.84 18.08
C ILE A 854 15.52 29.30 17.54
N PRO A 855 15.82 27.96 17.45
CA PRO A 855 14.89 26.80 17.41
C PRO A 855 15.20 25.61 18.35
N TYR A 856 14.14 24.85 18.63
CA TYR A 856 14.18 23.44 19.02
C TYR A 856 14.29 22.55 17.77
N GLU A 857 15.28 21.66 17.73
CA GLU A 857 15.16 20.35 17.07
C GLU A 857 14.90 19.31 18.16
N LEU A 858 13.70 18.72 18.13
CA LEU A 858 13.34 17.38 18.62
C LEU A 858 12.01 16.98 17.99
#